data_AF-A0A9N9R0X5-F1
#
_entry.id   AF-A0A9N9R0X5-F1
#
_cell.length_a   1.000
_cell.length_b   1.000
_cell.length_c   1.000
_cell.angle_alpha   90.00
_cell.angle_beta   90.00
_cell.angle_gamma   90.00
#
_symmetry.space_group_name_H-M   'P 1'
#
loop_
_entity.id
_entity.type
_entity.pdbx_description
1 polymer ?
#
loop_
_entity_poly.entity_id
_entity_poly.type
_entity_poly.pdbx_seq_one_letter_code
_entity_poly.pdbx_strand_id
1 'polypeptide(L)'
;MLPLSLTDTTMRIIIGLVLVAYAVEAAKKFEGTLRSAADAPPQDNLAVESGSPEPAVLSAPQEYKNPGAPPPPPPKTAPEDAEDPQPVPETASGGIPPSAPSGISAPSAPANSLEECDPEMIGFELVTGYVFSAPSHILDDIPGTLMLTDCLEQCQANDTCRAVNYETGLCVLFSSDADQLPGALTKSQFPVFTIYAQKSCLGVRPCERAWCFDRVRGYNLKGRGKRTHTVSSRQMCLDLCLGENEFVCRSANYNNKTGECVLSNMDRITLAGTTAFQPNEDTDYLENNCVEEPTKLCEFKKMGGRILKTVDSVYQDVQTVEECRELCLNSPFRCHSYDHGDTGDHVCRLSHHSRATLADIQDPYLEVPEAATYELSSCYNVSIDCRAGDMVARIQTSKLFDGKIYAKGSPNSCAVDVEQSLEFELHMEYTNIECNVKQNGLGRYLNDVVIQHHDTIVTSSDLGLAVACQYDLTNKTVANEVDLGIHGDIKTGLSEEVIVDSPNVAMRITDRSGDDTIASAEVGDPLALRFEILDPNSPFEIFVRELVAMDGVDSSEITLIDSRGCPTDHFIMGPLFKSSMSGKMLLSHFDAFKFPSSEVVQFRALVTPCMPTCEPVQCDGGPNELRTVSSYGRRKRRSTPAAPTENMLLVQTIQITDKFGFDKQRAKNVTEDSVYIRETDVTCVNAAGAMLAAAAFLAAQLVVLAAWTCSWQRRRAAAKAAELLPGPNAPSSLCKVYDASFSRTHQRHF
;
A
#
# COMPACT_ATOMS: atom_id res chain seq x y z
N MET A 1 -60.51 48.25 -16.88
CA MET A 1 -61.46 47.13 -16.70
C MET A 1 -60.64 45.87 -16.46
N LEU A 2 -60.92 45.17 -15.36
CA LEU A 2 -60.38 43.89 -14.88
C LEU A 2 -60.44 42.74 -15.94
N PRO A 3 -59.95 41.51 -15.67
CA PRO A 3 -58.61 41.09 -15.25
C PRO A 3 -58.20 39.76 -15.95
N LEU A 4 -57.00 39.19 -15.69
CA LEU A 4 -56.80 37.73 -15.55
C LEU A 4 -55.36 37.42 -15.13
N SER A 5 -55.19 37.14 -13.84
CA SER A 5 -53.99 36.54 -13.27
C SER A 5 -54.00 35.03 -13.58
N LEU A 6 -53.05 34.55 -14.39
CA LEU A 6 -52.73 33.11 -14.41
C LEU A 6 -52.02 32.76 -13.10
N THR A 7 -52.51 31.73 -12.42
CA THR A 7 -51.94 31.22 -11.18
C THR A 7 -50.68 30.39 -11.45
N ASP A 8 -49.67 30.55 -10.58
CA ASP A 8 -48.32 29.92 -10.59
C ASP A 8 -48.34 28.39 -10.87
N THR A 9 -49.41 27.70 -10.48
CA THR A 9 -49.62 26.27 -10.75
C THR A 9 -49.78 25.93 -12.24
N THR A 10 -50.37 26.82 -13.05
CA THR A 10 -50.53 26.58 -14.49
C THR A 10 -49.23 26.74 -15.27
N MET A 11 -48.35 27.65 -14.84
CA MET A 11 -47.04 27.86 -15.46
C MET A 11 -46.09 26.67 -15.19
N ARG A 12 -46.13 26.10 -13.98
CA ARG A 12 -45.32 24.91 -13.62
C ARG A 12 -45.75 23.64 -14.36
N ILE A 13 -47.05 23.48 -14.65
CA ILE A 13 -47.56 22.34 -15.44
C ILE A 13 -47.14 22.46 -16.90
N ILE A 14 -47.16 23.67 -17.47
CA ILE A 14 -46.73 23.90 -18.85
C ILE A 14 -45.22 23.66 -18.99
N ILE A 15 -44.40 24.12 -18.05
CA ILE A 15 -42.95 23.87 -18.05
C ILE A 15 -42.65 22.37 -17.90
N GLY A 16 -43.40 21.66 -17.03
CA GLY A 16 -43.28 20.21 -16.88
C GLY A 16 -43.62 19.44 -18.17
N LEU A 17 -44.67 19.84 -18.88
CA LEU A 17 -45.07 19.21 -20.14
C LEU A 17 -44.05 19.49 -21.27
N VAL A 18 -43.44 20.67 -21.29
CA VAL A 18 -42.39 21.02 -22.27
C VAL A 18 -41.11 20.21 -22.02
N LEU A 19 -40.72 20.00 -20.76
CA LEU A 19 -39.56 19.18 -20.40
C LEU A 19 -39.76 17.70 -20.74
N VAL A 20 -40.97 17.16 -20.52
CA VAL A 20 -41.30 15.78 -20.90
C VAL A 20 -41.32 15.61 -22.42
N ALA A 21 -41.83 16.58 -23.16
CA ALA A 21 -41.80 16.55 -24.63
C ALA A 21 -40.35 16.55 -25.17
N TYR A 22 -39.48 17.40 -24.60
CA TYR A 22 -38.06 17.44 -24.97
C TYR A 22 -37.32 16.14 -24.65
N ALA A 23 -37.61 15.51 -23.52
CA ALA A 23 -37.02 14.21 -23.15
C ALA A 23 -37.45 13.08 -24.10
N VAL A 24 -38.71 13.08 -24.56
CA VAL A 24 -39.22 12.09 -25.53
C VAL A 24 -38.62 12.31 -26.93
N GLU A 25 -38.39 13.55 -27.34
CA GLU A 25 -37.71 13.89 -28.61
C GLU A 25 -36.24 13.45 -28.59
N ALA A 26 -35.55 13.64 -27.46
CA ALA A 26 -34.16 13.20 -27.26
C ALA A 26 -34.01 11.67 -27.28
N ALA A 27 -34.95 10.94 -26.65
CA ALA A 27 -34.96 9.48 -26.65
C ALA A 27 -35.16 8.89 -28.05
N LYS A 28 -36.05 9.47 -28.87
CA LYS A 28 -36.24 9.06 -30.27
C LYS A 28 -35.01 9.26 -31.15
N LYS A 29 -34.20 10.28 -30.87
CA LYS A 29 -32.96 10.57 -31.62
C LYS A 29 -31.84 9.57 -31.31
N PHE A 30 -31.83 9.03 -30.08
CA PHE A 30 -30.88 8.01 -29.66
C PHE A 30 -31.16 6.65 -30.32
N GLU A 31 -32.43 6.28 -30.44
CA GLU A 31 -32.86 5.00 -31.06
C GLU A 31 -32.68 4.96 -32.58
N GLY A 32 -32.69 6.12 -33.26
CA GLY A 32 -32.39 6.24 -34.69
C GLY A 32 -30.90 6.06 -35.05
N THR A 33 -29.99 6.28 -34.10
CA THR A 33 -28.54 6.20 -34.34
C THR A 33 -28.03 4.76 -34.19
N LEU A 34 -28.70 3.93 -33.38
CA LEU A 34 -28.38 2.51 -33.15
C LEU A 34 -28.82 1.58 -34.29
N ARG A 35 -29.79 1.97 -35.12
CA ARG A 35 -30.25 1.14 -36.26
C ARG A 35 -29.39 1.25 -37.52
N SER A 36 -28.48 2.22 -37.61
CA SER A 36 -27.65 2.41 -38.80
C SER A 36 -26.32 1.63 -38.77
N ALA A 37 -25.97 1.00 -37.65
CA ALA A 37 -24.71 0.25 -37.50
C ALA A 37 -24.85 -1.28 -37.69
N ALA A 38 -26.07 -1.78 -37.93
CA ALA A 38 -26.37 -3.22 -37.95
C ALA A 38 -26.45 -3.87 -39.35
N ASP A 39 -26.16 -3.14 -40.44
CA ASP A 39 -26.15 -3.71 -41.80
C ASP A 39 -24.91 -3.26 -42.60
N ALA A 40 -23.83 -4.04 -42.50
CA ALA A 40 -22.73 -4.05 -43.47
C ALA A 40 -22.30 -5.51 -43.74
N PRO A 41 -22.13 -5.94 -45.00
CA PRO A 41 -21.91 -7.35 -45.35
C PRO A 41 -20.45 -7.80 -45.10
N PRO A 42 -20.19 -9.11 -44.90
CA PRO A 42 -18.86 -9.63 -44.61
C PRO A 42 -18.00 -9.65 -45.88
N GLN A 43 -16.77 -9.14 -45.80
CA GLN A 43 -15.75 -9.30 -46.83
C GLN A 43 -14.84 -10.49 -46.51
N ASP A 44 -14.60 -11.30 -47.54
CA ASP A 44 -13.72 -12.47 -47.56
C ASP A 44 -12.25 -12.12 -47.23
N ASN A 45 -11.66 -12.85 -46.29
CA ASN A 45 -10.21 -12.85 -46.05
C ASN A 45 -9.53 -13.87 -46.97
N LEU A 46 -8.98 -13.40 -48.09
CA LEU A 46 -7.97 -14.09 -48.88
C LEU A 46 -6.58 -13.76 -48.32
N ALA A 47 -5.94 -14.76 -47.70
CA ALA A 47 -4.53 -14.69 -47.34
C ALA A 47 -3.67 -14.67 -48.60
N VAL A 48 -2.95 -13.57 -48.81
CA VAL A 48 -1.86 -13.46 -49.79
C VAL A 48 -0.55 -13.78 -49.08
N GLU A 49 0.04 -14.89 -49.50
CA GLU A 49 1.39 -15.35 -49.19
C GLU A 49 2.42 -14.36 -49.76
N SER A 50 3.29 -13.81 -48.92
CA SER A 50 4.49 -13.09 -49.37
C SER A 50 5.68 -13.53 -48.53
N GLY A 51 6.55 -14.32 -49.17
CA GLY A 51 7.79 -14.81 -48.60
C GLY A 51 8.87 -13.74 -48.55
N SER A 52 9.76 -13.89 -47.57
CA SER A 52 11.05 -13.23 -47.53
C SER A 52 12.14 -14.25 -47.18
N PRO A 53 13.36 -14.10 -47.72
CA PRO A 53 14.28 -15.21 -47.95
C PRO A 53 15.30 -15.41 -46.81
N GLU A 54 15.65 -16.69 -46.63
CA GLU A 54 16.77 -17.22 -45.86
C GLU A 54 18.13 -16.74 -46.41
N PRO A 55 19.17 -16.61 -45.56
CA PRO A 55 20.53 -16.79 -46.06
C PRO A 55 21.26 -17.94 -45.35
N ALA A 56 21.41 -19.03 -46.12
CA ALA A 56 22.61 -19.81 -46.38
C ALA A 56 23.59 -20.12 -45.23
N VAL A 57 23.57 -21.40 -44.84
CA VAL A 57 24.66 -22.16 -44.24
C VAL A 57 25.75 -22.43 -45.29
N LEU A 58 27.02 -22.13 -44.99
CA LEU A 58 28.17 -22.70 -45.70
C LEU A 58 29.22 -23.21 -44.69
N SER A 59 29.75 -24.38 -45.02
CA SER A 59 30.44 -25.35 -44.18
C SER A 59 31.93 -25.05 -43.90
N ALA A 60 32.46 -25.64 -42.83
CA ALA A 60 33.89 -25.76 -42.52
C ALA A 60 34.63 -26.70 -43.52
N PRO A 61 35.98 -26.69 -43.53
CA PRO A 61 36.68 -27.85 -42.96
C PRO A 61 38.02 -27.61 -42.22
N GLN A 62 38.18 -28.36 -41.13
CA GLN A 62 39.33 -29.13 -40.58
C GLN A 62 40.78 -28.64 -40.70
N GLU A 63 41.53 -28.65 -39.56
CA GLU A 63 42.54 -29.69 -39.30
C GLU A 63 43.01 -29.76 -37.82
N TYR A 64 43.70 -30.85 -37.51
CA TYR A 64 43.73 -31.65 -36.27
C TYR A 64 45.00 -31.43 -35.42
N LYS A 65 44.93 -31.52 -34.07
CA LYS A 65 45.72 -32.44 -33.19
C LYS A 65 45.76 -32.02 -31.72
N ASN A 66 45.43 -32.98 -30.86
CA ASN A 66 45.76 -33.05 -29.43
C ASN A 66 46.78 -34.21 -29.26
N PRO A 67 47.74 -34.20 -28.30
CA PRO A 67 47.49 -34.92 -27.04
C PRO A 67 48.31 -34.49 -25.79
N GLY A 68 47.80 -34.83 -24.59
CA GLY A 68 48.63 -35.44 -23.51
C GLY A 68 48.75 -34.70 -22.15
N ALA A 69 48.19 -35.31 -21.08
CA ALA A 69 48.11 -34.96 -19.64
C ALA A 69 49.46 -35.09 -18.84
N PRO A 70 49.60 -35.05 -17.48
CA PRO A 70 48.66 -34.86 -16.32
C PRO A 70 49.16 -33.93 -15.13
N PRO A 71 48.44 -33.76 -13.98
CA PRO A 71 48.73 -32.87 -12.82
C PRO A 71 49.56 -33.59 -11.70
N PRO A 72 49.98 -33.04 -10.50
CA PRO A 72 49.29 -32.22 -9.44
C PRO A 72 50.26 -31.29 -8.58
N PRO A 73 50.14 -31.08 -7.23
CA PRO A 73 49.22 -30.30 -6.35
C PRO A 73 49.93 -29.18 -5.46
N PRO A 74 49.30 -28.50 -4.46
CA PRO A 74 49.71 -27.22 -3.83
C PRO A 74 50.56 -27.38 -2.54
N PRO A 75 51.08 -26.31 -1.85
CA PRO A 75 50.35 -25.72 -0.70
C PRO A 75 50.73 -24.28 -0.17
N LYS A 76 49.76 -23.67 0.55
CA LYS A 76 49.83 -22.97 1.88
C LYS A 76 50.34 -21.52 2.11
N THR A 77 49.52 -20.85 2.95
CA THR A 77 49.75 -19.93 4.12
C THR A 77 49.87 -18.40 3.95
N ALA A 78 49.02 -17.71 4.74
CA ALA A 78 48.99 -16.30 5.17
C ALA A 78 50.15 -15.99 6.19
N PRO A 79 50.34 -14.80 6.83
CA PRO A 79 49.36 -13.75 7.21
C PRO A 79 49.81 -12.25 7.14
N GLU A 80 48.83 -11.38 7.45
CA GLU A 80 48.83 -10.07 8.18
C GLU A 80 50.08 -9.16 8.23
N ASP A 81 49.94 -7.86 7.90
CA ASP A 81 49.88 -6.73 8.86
C ASP A 81 50.09 -5.33 8.20
N ALA A 82 49.71 -4.31 8.98
CA ALA A 82 49.33 -2.94 8.66
C ALA A 82 50.43 -1.87 8.40
N GLU A 83 49.93 -0.65 8.13
CA GLU A 83 50.49 0.70 8.36
C GLU A 83 51.18 1.50 7.22
N ASP A 84 50.57 2.68 7.00
CA ASP A 84 50.98 3.94 6.30
C ASP A 84 52.33 4.53 6.84
N PRO A 85 52.90 5.68 6.37
CA PRO A 85 52.54 6.62 5.29
C PRO A 85 53.71 7.16 4.40
N GLN A 86 53.34 7.86 3.31
CA GLN A 86 53.96 8.98 2.54
C GLN A 86 55.46 9.38 2.73
N PRO A 87 56.21 9.83 1.67
CA PRO A 87 55.99 11.15 1.05
C PRO A 87 56.35 11.36 -0.46
N VAL A 88 55.81 12.48 -0.97
CA VAL A 88 56.04 13.27 -2.22
C VAL A 88 57.57 13.60 -2.34
N PRO A 89 58.23 13.80 -3.52
CA PRO A 89 57.85 14.90 -4.44
C PRO A 89 58.26 14.88 -5.93
N GLU A 90 57.84 15.97 -6.60
CA GLU A 90 58.44 16.64 -7.78
C GLU A 90 57.96 16.30 -9.21
N THR A 91 57.11 17.21 -9.71
CA THR A 91 57.22 17.98 -10.97
C THR A 91 58.12 17.44 -12.10
N ALA A 92 57.52 17.17 -13.27
CA ALA A 92 58.07 17.60 -14.55
C ALA A 92 57.00 17.63 -15.66
N SER A 93 57.14 18.68 -16.47
CA SER A 93 56.37 19.10 -17.64
C SER A 93 56.39 18.15 -18.83
N GLY A 94 55.30 18.19 -19.60
CA GLY A 94 55.35 18.28 -21.07
C GLY A 94 55.58 16.99 -21.84
N GLY A 95 54.52 16.46 -22.45
CA GLY A 95 54.61 15.42 -23.46
C GLY A 95 53.24 15.05 -24.02
N ILE A 96 52.92 15.60 -25.20
CA ILE A 96 51.78 15.21 -26.04
C ILE A 96 51.95 13.76 -26.51
N PRO A 97 50.89 12.93 -26.51
CA PRO A 97 50.78 11.80 -27.42
C PRO A 97 49.50 11.88 -28.30
N PRO A 98 49.42 11.05 -29.35
CA PRO A 98 48.91 11.44 -30.65
C PRO A 98 47.42 11.15 -30.88
N SER A 99 46.90 11.88 -31.85
CA SER A 99 45.59 11.74 -32.47
C SER A 99 45.37 10.35 -33.08
N ALA A 100 44.18 9.77 -32.83
CA ALA A 100 43.52 8.74 -33.64
C ALA A 100 42.00 8.77 -33.34
N PRO A 101 41.15 8.20 -34.21
CA PRO A 101 40.54 8.83 -35.36
C PRO A 101 39.09 9.27 -35.11
N SER A 102 38.69 10.30 -35.85
CA SER A 102 37.33 10.82 -35.96
C SER A 102 36.38 9.76 -36.54
N GLY A 103 35.20 9.62 -35.94
CA GLY A 103 34.12 8.83 -36.53
C GLY A 103 33.01 8.48 -35.55
N ILE A 104 32.21 9.48 -35.19
CA ILE A 104 30.74 9.47 -35.01
C ILE A 104 30.44 10.81 -34.33
N SER A 105 29.90 11.74 -35.11
CA SER A 105 29.45 13.04 -34.65
C SER A 105 28.32 12.85 -33.65
N ALA A 106 28.60 13.00 -32.35
CA ALA A 106 27.56 13.34 -31.40
C ALA A 106 27.02 14.73 -31.78
N PRO A 107 25.71 14.96 -31.86
CA PRO A 107 25.19 16.30 -32.00
C PRO A 107 25.54 17.05 -30.71
N SER A 108 26.44 18.01 -30.84
CA SER A 108 26.65 19.06 -29.85
C SER A 108 25.37 19.91 -29.79
N ALA A 109 24.44 19.53 -28.92
CA ALA A 109 23.34 20.41 -28.55
C ALA A 109 23.91 21.51 -27.63
N PRO A 110 23.60 22.80 -27.86
CA PRO A 110 23.83 23.83 -26.85
C PRO A 110 22.95 23.52 -25.64
N ALA A 111 23.27 24.09 -24.48
CA ALA A 111 22.32 24.14 -23.37
C ALA A 111 21.01 24.76 -23.88
N ASN A 112 19.98 23.94 -24.07
CA ASN A 112 18.69 24.39 -24.59
C ASN A 112 18.15 25.47 -23.65
N SER A 113 18.21 26.73 -24.09
CA SER A 113 17.39 27.78 -23.51
C SER A 113 15.94 27.37 -23.67
N LEU A 114 15.16 27.40 -22.58
CA LEU A 114 13.71 27.13 -22.59
C LEU A 114 12.94 27.89 -23.69
N GLU A 115 13.50 28.99 -24.21
CA GLU A 115 12.98 29.79 -25.32
C GLU A 115 12.96 29.06 -26.69
N GLU A 116 13.76 28.01 -26.87
CA GLU A 116 13.84 27.19 -28.09
C GLU A 116 13.28 25.77 -27.86
N CYS A 117 12.66 25.50 -26.71
CA CYS A 117 12.15 24.18 -26.37
C CYS A 117 10.80 23.90 -27.04
N ASP A 118 10.65 22.72 -27.64
CA ASP A 118 9.35 22.24 -28.10
C ASP A 118 8.42 22.05 -26.88
N PRO A 119 7.18 22.58 -26.90
CA PRO A 119 6.20 22.38 -25.82
C PRO A 119 5.98 20.91 -25.43
N GLU A 120 6.11 19.97 -26.38
CA GLU A 120 5.97 18.54 -26.09
C GLU A 120 7.16 17.96 -25.31
N MET A 121 8.27 18.69 -25.21
CA MET A 121 9.51 18.28 -24.51
C MET A 121 9.67 18.96 -23.15
N ILE A 122 8.69 19.78 -22.74
CA ILE A 122 8.69 20.48 -21.45
C ILE A 122 8.23 19.51 -20.36
N GLY A 123 9.08 19.31 -19.37
CA GLY A 123 8.72 18.66 -18.11
C GLY A 123 8.98 19.57 -16.91
N PHE A 124 8.64 19.11 -15.72
CA PHE A 124 8.94 19.80 -14.47
C PHE A 124 9.95 19.02 -13.61
N GLU A 125 10.85 19.77 -12.98
CA GLU A 125 11.77 19.33 -11.95
C GLU A 125 11.36 19.98 -10.63
N LEU A 126 11.08 19.17 -9.61
CA LEU A 126 10.68 19.62 -8.27
C LEU A 126 11.88 19.68 -7.33
N VAL A 127 11.82 20.60 -6.38
CA VAL A 127 12.72 20.70 -5.23
C VAL A 127 11.88 21.02 -4.00
N THR A 128 11.56 20.00 -3.23
CA THR A 128 10.80 20.15 -1.98
C THR A 128 11.69 20.75 -0.88
N GLY A 129 11.11 21.61 -0.03
CA GLY A 129 11.87 22.22 1.08
C GLY A 129 12.60 23.50 0.71
N TYR A 130 12.39 24.03 -0.50
CA TYR A 130 13.00 25.25 -0.98
C TYR A 130 11.95 26.23 -1.49
N VAL A 131 12.24 27.52 -1.30
CA VAL A 131 11.43 28.63 -1.78
C VAL A 131 12.27 29.50 -2.70
N PHE A 132 11.73 29.82 -3.87
CA PHE A 132 12.34 30.74 -4.81
C PHE A 132 11.87 32.17 -4.54
N SER A 133 12.79 33.05 -4.18
CA SER A 133 12.48 34.43 -3.76
C SER A 133 13.01 35.45 -4.76
N ALA A 134 12.17 35.80 -5.75
CA ALA A 134 12.50 36.81 -6.76
C ALA A 134 11.31 37.77 -6.99
N PRO A 135 11.08 38.77 -6.11
CA PRO A 135 9.89 39.62 -6.17
C PRO A 135 9.72 40.40 -7.48
N SER A 136 10.82 40.78 -8.14
CA SER A 136 10.79 41.47 -9.44
C SER A 136 10.44 40.54 -10.61
N HIS A 137 10.38 39.22 -10.38
CA HIS A 137 10.12 38.21 -11.39
C HIS A 137 8.79 37.48 -11.19
N ILE A 138 8.00 37.86 -10.18
CA ILE A 138 6.65 37.33 -9.97
C ILE A 138 5.77 37.73 -11.15
N LEU A 139 5.13 36.74 -11.76
CA LEU A 139 4.16 36.91 -12.84
C LEU A 139 2.75 37.00 -12.29
N ASP A 140 2.39 36.08 -11.38
CA ASP A 140 1.06 35.99 -10.80
C ASP A 140 1.07 35.24 -9.46
N ASP A 141 0.09 35.55 -8.61
CA ASP A 141 -0.14 34.94 -7.30
C ASP A 141 -1.59 34.42 -7.25
N ILE A 142 -1.78 33.10 -7.20
CA ILE A 142 -3.08 32.45 -7.30
C ILE A 142 -3.45 31.79 -5.95
N PRO A 143 -4.20 32.49 -5.08
CA PRO A 143 -4.69 31.93 -3.83
C PRO A 143 -5.82 30.92 -4.07
N GLY A 144 -5.95 29.96 -3.15
CA GLY A 144 -6.98 28.92 -3.21
C GLY A 144 -6.62 27.71 -4.09
N THR A 145 -5.39 27.64 -4.61
CA THR A 145 -4.93 26.51 -5.43
C THR A 145 -4.71 25.27 -4.54
N LEU A 146 -5.60 24.28 -4.65
CA LEU A 146 -5.59 23.07 -3.82
C LEU A 146 -4.82 21.89 -4.41
N MET A 147 -4.40 21.99 -5.68
CA MET A 147 -3.68 20.94 -6.40
C MET A 147 -2.41 21.51 -7.02
N LEU A 148 -1.27 20.86 -6.78
CA LEU A 148 0.01 21.21 -7.40
C LEU A 148 -0.08 21.08 -8.92
N THR A 149 -0.80 20.08 -9.43
CA THR A 149 -1.03 19.87 -10.86
C THR A 149 -1.63 21.10 -11.52
N ASP A 150 -2.65 21.72 -10.92
CA ASP A 150 -3.28 22.94 -11.44
C ASP A 150 -2.29 24.12 -11.49
N CYS A 151 -1.36 24.18 -10.53
CA CYS A 151 -0.30 25.20 -10.50
C CYS A 151 0.71 24.98 -11.64
N LEU A 152 1.12 23.73 -11.84
CA LEU A 152 2.05 23.35 -12.91
C LEU A 152 1.43 23.56 -14.29
N GLU A 153 0.16 23.17 -14.50
CA GLU A 153 -0.58 23.37 -15.75
C GLU A 153 -0.72 24.86 -16.10
N GLN A 154 -1.00 25.71 -15.12
CA GLN A 154 -1.05 27.17 -15.33
C GLN A 154 0.31 27.73 -15.73
N CYS A 155 1.40 27.24 -15.14
CA CYS A 155 2.74 27.62 -15.56
C CYS A 155 3.06 27.07 -16.96
N GLN A 156 2.66 25.83 -17.27
CA GLN A 156 2.90 25.21 -18.57
C GLN A 156 2.18 25.96 -19.70
N ALA A 157 0.93 26.38 -19.46
CA ALA A 157 0.14 27.18 -20.41
C ALA A 157 0.68 28.61 -20.62
N ASN A 158 1.51 29.11 -19.70
CA ASN A 158 2.13 30.43 -19.81
C ASN A 158 3.59 30.31 -20.29
N ASP A 159 3.85 30.70 -21.53
CA ASP A 159 5.19 30.67 -22.15
C ASP A 159 6.24 31.48 -21.37
N THR A 160 5.81 32.54 -20.66
CA THR A 160 6.73 33.37 -19.86
C THR A 160 7.06 32.75 -18.51
N CYS A 161 6.22 31.83 -18.00
CA CYS A 161 6.47 31.16 -16.74
C CYS A 161 7.61 30.16 -16.87
N ARG A 162 8.58 30.23 -15.96
CA ARG A 162 9.72 29.31 -15.89
C ARG A 162 9.73 28.47 -14.61
N ALA A 163 9.14 28.97 -13.54
CA ALA A 163 9.10 28.25 -12.27
C ALA A 163 7.89 28.66 -11.43
N VAL A 164 7.56 27.83 -10.44
CA VAL A 164 6.51 28.09 -9.46
C VAL A 164 6.97 27.78 -8.04
N ASN A 165 6.42 28.50 -7.07
CA ASN A 165 6.36 28.05 -5.69
C ASN A 165 4.93 27.60 -5.41
N TYR A 166 4.79 26.43 -4.81
CA TYR A 166 3.51 25.89 -4.39
C TYR A 166 3.51 25.61 -2.89
N GLU A 167 2.46 26.11 -2.23
CA GLU A 167 2.04 25.71 -0.90
C GLU A 167 0.55 25.39 -0.99
N THR A 168 0.05 24.45 -0.18
CA THR A 168 -1.38 24.09 -0.23
C THR A 168 -2.26 25.32 0.01
N GLY A 169 -2.94 25.79 -1.04
CA GLY A 169 -3.74 27.01 -1.04
C GLY A 169 -3.08 28.25 -1.64
N LEU A 170 -1.85 28.19 -2.15
CA LEU A 170 -1.17 29.30 -2.83
C LEU A 170 -0.21 28.79 -3.92
N CYS A 171 -0.40 29.28 -5.15
CA CYS A 171 0.52 29.06 -6.27
C CYS A 171 1.11 30.41 -6.71
N VAL A 172 2.43 30.51 -6.81
CA VAL A 172 3.12 31.73 -7.27
C VAL A 172 3.94 31.41 -8.51
N LEU A 173 3.71 32.13 -9.61
CA LEU A 173 4.39 31.94 -10.89
C LEU A 173 5.55 32.93 -11.04
N PHE A 174 6.67 32.46 -11.60
CA PHE A 174 7.86 33.28 -11.84
C PHE A 174 8.30 33.24 -13.30
N SER A 175 8.82 34.37 -13.78
CA SER A 175 9.42 34.53 -15.11
C SER A 175 10.88 34.06 -15.21
N SER A 176 11.47 33.70 -14.08
CA SER A 176 12.85 33.23 -13.93
C SER A 176 12.90 31.99 -13.06
N ASP A 177 14.00 31.26 -13.12
CA ASP A 177 14.23 30.00 -12.40
C ASP A 177 15.53 30.04 -11.59
N ALA A 178 15.81 28.94 -10.87
CA ALA A 178 16.98 28.80 -10.01
C ALA A 178 18.28 28.60 -10.79
N ASP A 179 18.25 28.21 -12.07
CA ASP A 179 19.44 28.12 -12.89
C ASP A 179 19.89 29.52 -13.34
N GLN A 180 18.93 30.42 -13.61
CA GLN A 180 19.20 31.83 -13.89
C GLN A 180 19.60 32.63 -12.64
N LEU A 181 18.91 32.39 -11.51
CA LEU A 181 19.11 33.10 -10.25
C LEU A 181 19.40 32.11 -9.10
N PRO A 182 20.58 31.48 -9.06
CA PRO A 182 20.89 30.43 -8.09
C PRO A 182 20.88 30.90 -6.63
N GLY A 183 21.13 32.20 -6.39
CA GLY A 183 21.06 32.79 -5.05
C GLY A 183 19.64 33.07 -4.55
N ALA A 184 18.63 32.99 -5.41
CA ALA A 184 17.23 33.23 -5.05
C ALA A 184 16.52 31.98 -4.52
N LEU A 185 17.04 30.78 -4.78
CA LEU A 185 16.52 29.53 -4.24
C LEU A 185 17.13 29.25 -2.86
N THR A 186 16.30 29.34 -1.82
CA THR A 186 16.75 29.18 -0.42
C THR A 186 15.91 28.12 0.29
N LYS A 187 16.44 27.51 1.36
CA LYS A 187 15.67 26.55 2.16
C LYS A 187 14.46 27.25 2.77
N SER A 188 13.29 26.63 2.65
CA SER A 188 12.03 27.12 3.25
C SER A 188 12.16 27.21 4.76
N GLN A 189 11.48 28.19 5.36
CA GLN A 189 11.44 28.36 6.82
C GLN A 189 10.28 27.54 7.40
N PHE A 190 10.51 26.87 8.54
CA PHE A 190 9.49 26.15 9.30
C PHE A 190 8.31 27.07 9.68
N PRO A 191 7.05 26.59 9.74
CA PRO A 191 6.64 25.20 9.98
C PRO A 191 6.20 24.36 8.78
N VAL A 192 5.95 24.96 7.61
CA VAL A 192 5.55 24.27 6.36
C VAL A 192 6.69 24.39 5.35
N PHE A 193 6.86 23.38 4.50
CA PHE A 193 7.87 23.44 3.44
C PHE A 193 7.22 23.68 2.08
N THR A 194 7.72 24.68 1.35
CA THR A 194 7.33 24.99 -0.03
C THR A 194 7.79 23.89 -0.99
N ILE A 195 6.99 23.62 -2.01
CA ILE A 195 7.40 22.84 -3.19
C ILE A 195 7.77 23.82 -4.29
N TYR A 196 9.06 23.92 -4.60
CA TYR A 196 9.54 24.67 -5.76
C TYR A 196 9.52 23.75 -6.97
N ALA A 197 9.02 24.22 -8.11
CA ALA A 197 9.12 23.49 -9.37
C ALA A 197 9.60 24.41 -10.49
N GLN A 198 10.46 23.92 -11.37
CA GLN A 198 10.93 24.66 -12.55
C GLN A 198 10.71 23.87 -13.83
N LYS A 199 10.44 24.58 -14.93
CA LYS A 199 10.38 23.99 -16.26
C LYS A 199 11.77 23.48 -16.65
N SER A 200 11.81 22.28 -17.19
CA SER A 200 13.01 21.65 -17.74
C SER A 200 12.73 21.23 -19.17
N CYS A 201 13.64 21.57 -20.09
CA CYS A 201 13.57 21.13 -21.48
C CYS A 201 14.29 19.78 -21.62
N LEU A 202 13.52 18.71 -21.74
CA LEU A 202 14.06 17.35 -21.77
C LEU A 202 14.50 16.97 -23.19
N GLY A 203 15.53 16.13 -23.30
CA GLY A 203 15.97 15.53 -24.56
C GLY A 203 15.14 14.32 -24.99
N VAL A 204 14.28 13.82 -24.10
CA VAL A 204 13.34 12.70 -24.31
C VAL A 204 11.94 13.18 -23.96
N ARG A 205 10.92 12.71 -24.69
CA ARG A 205 9.53 13.09 -24.44
C ARG A 205 9.15 12.80 -22.98
N PRO A 206 8.69 13.80 -22.20
CA PRO A 206 8.13 13.64 -20.87
C PRO A 206 7.07 12.53 -20.83
N CYS A 207 7.01 11.80 -19.71
CA CYS A 207 5.89 10.91 -19.42
C CYS A 207 4.60 11.68 -19.13
N GLU A 208 3.46 10.97 -19.07
CA GLU A 208 2.14 11.56 -18.79
C GLU A 208 1.96 12.07 -17.35
N ARG A 209 3.00 11.99 -16.51
CA ARG A 209 2.94 12.48 -15.12
C ARG A 209 3.14 13.98 -15.07
N ALA A 210 2.55 14.60 -14.05
CA ALA A 210 2.58 16.05 -13.86
C ALA A 210 4.01 16.63 -13.72
N TRP A 211 4.98 15.84 -13.28
CA TRP A 211 6.39 16.19 -13.27
C TRP A 211 7.26 14.95 -13.50
N CYS A 212 8.48 15.17 -14.02
CA CYS A 212 9.37 14.10 -14.42
C CYS A 212 10.42 13.79 -13.36
N PHE A 213 10.85 14.79 -12.58
CA PHE A 213 11.94 14.63 -11.63
C PHE A 213 11.67 15.27 -10.28
N ASP A 214 12.12 14.61 -9.22
CA ASP A 214 12.32 15.22 -7.90
C ASP A 214 13.82 15.32 -7.63
N ARG A 215 14.31 16.52 -7.34
CA ARG A 215 15.73 16.79 -7.05
C ARG A 215 15.92 17.08 -5.57
N VAL A 216 16.77 16.27 -4.95
CA VAL A 216 17.24 16.51 -3.58
C VAL A 216 18.68 17.01 -3.62
N ARG A 217 18.88 18.26 -3.21
CA ARG A 217 20.20 18.91 -3.23
C ARG A 217 21.05 18.48 -2.04
N GLY A 218 22.32 18.16 -2.29
CA GLY A 218 23.28 17.82 -1.25
C GLY A 218 23.06 16.42 -0.66
N TYR A 219 22.51 15.50 -1.46
CA TYR A 219 22.24 14.11 -1.09
C TYR A 219 22.63 13.18 -2.24
N ASN A 220 22.88 11.92 -1.92
CA ASN A 220 23.10 10.89 -2.93
C ASN A 220 22.56 9.53 -2.49
N LEU A 221 22.40 8.65 -3.47
CA LEU A 221 22.11 7.24 -3.25
C LEU A 221 23.40 6.42 -3.37
N LYS A 222 23.91 5.93 -2.24
CA LYS A 222 25.21 5.25 -2.16
C LYS A 222 25.13 3.77 -2.52
N GLY A 223 26.11 3.29 -3.29
CA GLY A 223 26.34 1.85 -3.52
C GLY A 223 25.36 1.16 -4.48
N ARG A 224 24.55 1.93 -5.23
CA ARG A 224 23.52 1.41 -6.14
C ARG A 224 23.66 1.90 -7.59
N GLY A 225 24.82 2.47 -7.93
CA GLY A 225 25.14 2.89 -9.29
C GLY A 225 25.28 1.71 -10.25
N LYS A 226 24.58 1.77 -11.38
CA LYS A 226 24.65 0.79 -12.48
C LYS A 226 25.53 1.28 -13.62
N ARG A 227 25.46 2.57 -13.94
CA ARG A 227 26.20 3.18 -15.04
C ARG A 227 26.72 4.55 -14.64
N THR A 228 27.92 4.89 -15.06
CA THR A 228 28.53 6.19 -14.77
C THR A 228 28.92 6.88 -16.07
N HIS A 229 28.53 8.14 -16.20
CA HIS A 229 28.87 9.02 -17.32
C HIS A 229 29.53 10.30 -16.79
N THR A 230 30.34 10.93 -17.62
CA THR A 230 30.80 12.30 -17.37
C THR A 230 30.00 13.22 -18.28
N VAL A 231 29.26 14.15 -17.70
CA VAL A 231 28.37 15.09 -18.39
C VAL A 231 28.70 16.52 -18.00
N SER A 232 28.34 17.47 -18.88
CA SER A 232 28.62 18.89 -18.68
C SER A 232 27.57 19.61 -17.84
N SER A 233 26.37 19.03 -17.66
CA SER A 233 25.26 19.66 -16.96
C SER A 233 24.35 18.64 -16.29
N ARG A 234 23.64 19.08 -15.24
CA ARG A 234 22.54 18.33 -14.61
C ARG A 234 21.51 17.89 -15.65
N GLN A 235 21.15 18.78 -16.58
CA GLN A 235 20.17 18.49 -17.63
C GLN A 235 20.55 17.26 -18.46
N MET A 236 21.82 17.15 -18.86
CA MET A 236 22.29 15.99 -19.60
C MET A 236 22.23 14.70 -18.77
N CYS A 237 22.38 14.78 -17.44
CA CYS A 237 22.18 13.63 -16.56
C CYS A 237 20.72 13.18 -16.50
N LEU A 238 19.77 14.14 -16.49
CA LEU A 238 18.33 13.85 -16.57
C LEU A 238 17.98 13.14 -17.89
N ASP A 239 18.49 13.66 -19.01
CA ASP A 239 18.26 13.10 -20.34
C ASP A 239 18.82 11.68 -20.47
N LEU A 240 20.02 11.43 -19.91
CA LEU A 240 20.61 10.09 -19.88
C LEU A 240 19.77 9.10 -19.06
N CYS A 241 19.19 9.54 -17.93
CA CYS A 241 18.35 8.66 -17.12
C CYS A 241 17.01 8.34 -17.84
N LEU A 242 16.36 9.34 -18.44
CA LEU A 242 15.12 9.10 -19.21
C LEU A 242 15.34 8.28 -20.48
N GLY A 243 16.50 8.42 -21.11
CA GLY A 243 16.85 7.72 -22.34
C GLY A 243 17.55 6.37 -22.14
N GLU A 244 17.73 5.89 -20.91
CA GLU A 244 18.36 4.60 -20.64
C GLU A 244 17.43 3.45 -21.03
N ASN A 245 17.95 2.49 -21.81
CA ASN A 245 17.17 1.40 -22.39
C ASN A 245 17.65 0.01 -21.93
N GLU A 246 18.84 -0.09 -21.30
CA GLU A 246 19.35 -1.37 -20.79
C GLU A 246 18.71 -1.76 -19.45
N PHE A 247 18.28 -0.78 -18.66
CA PHE A 247 17.56 -0.97 -17.41
C PHE A 247 16.66 0.24 -17.13
N VAL A 248 15.64 0.03 -16.29
CA VAL A 248 14.77 1.13 -15.85
C VAL A 248 15.54 2.05 -14.90
N CYS A 249 15.96 3.22 -15.38
CA CYS A 249 16.62 4.22 -14.55
C CYS A 249 15.60 4.88 -13.61
N ARG A 250 15.71 4.57 -12.31
CA ARG A 250 14.84 5.13 -11.25
C ARG A 250 15.42 6.38 -10.61
N SER A 251 16.74 6.53 -10.62
CA SER A 251 17.39 7.73 -10.13
C SER A 251 18.80 7.91 -10.71
N ALA A 252 19.35 9.10 -10.54
CA ALA A 252 20.72 9.43 -10.85
C ALA A 252 21.34 10.30 -9.75
N ASN A 253 22.64 10.12 -9.50
CA ASN A 253 23.43 11.04 -8.70
C ASN A 253 24.25 11.91 -9.65
N TYR A 254 24.12 13.23 -9.55
CA TYR A 254 24.89 14.19 -10.35
C TYR A 254 25.83 15.01 -9.46
N ASN A 255 27.13 14.88 -9.67
CA ASN A 255 28.13 15.68 -8.97
C ASN A 255 28.42 16.97 -9.73
N ASN A 256 28.11 18.11 -9.12
CA ASN A 256 28.20 19.41 -9.78
C ASN A 256 29.66 19.90 -9.96
N LYS A 257 30.62 19.34 -9.23
CA LYS A 257 32.05 19.70 -9.34
C LYS A 257 32.79 18.85 -10.37
N THR A 258 32.50 17.56 -10.42
CA THR A 258 33.21 16.62 -11.31
C THR A 258 32.49 16.36 -12.63
N GLY A 259 31.20 16.69 -12.71
CA GLY A 259 30.34 16.33 -13.85
C GLY A 259 29.99 14.84 -13.89
N GLU A 260 30.25 14.11 -12.81
CA GLU A 260 29.94 12.68 -12.73
C GLU A 260 28.43 12.46 -12.56
N CYS A 261 27.82 11.69 -13.47
CA CYS A 261 26.43 11.29 -13.47
C CYS A 261 26.35 9.77 -13.30
N VAL A 262 25.86 9.30 -12.15
CA VAL A 262 25.75 7.87 -11.82
C VAL A 262 24.28 7.47 -11.84
N LEU A 263 23.88 6.70 -12.85
CA LEU A 263 22.52 6.19 -13.04
C LEU A 263 22.28 4.94 -12.17
N SER A 264 21.06 4.79 -11.67
CA SER A 264 20.65 3.74 -10.74
C SER A 264 19.28 3.16 -11.13
N ASN A 265 19.12 1.84 -10.97
CA ASN A 265 17.83 1.17 -11.09
C ASN A 265 17.04 1.13 -9.77
N MET A 266 17.47 1.91 -8.78
CA MET A 266 16.89 2.06 -7.46
C MET A 266 16.65 3.54 -7.15
N ASP A 267 15.67 3.84 -6.30
CA ASP A 267 15.26 5.15 -5.81
C ASP A 267 15.05 5.12 -4.27
N ARG A 268 14.53 6.20 -3.67
CA ARG A 268 14.29 6.28 -2.21
C ARG A 268 13.23 5.29 -1.73
N ILE A 269 12.25 4.95 -2.55
CA ILE A 269 11.12 4.07 -2.21
C ILE A 269 11.53 2.60 -2.28
N THR A 270 12.16 2.19 -3.37
CA THR A 270 12.70 0.84 -3.55
C THR A 270 13.63 0.46 -2.40
N LEU A 271 14.37 1.43 -1.85
CA LEU A 271 15.32 1.25 -0.74
C LEU A 271 14.78 1.74 0.62
N ALA A 272 13.48 1.94 0.74
CA ALA A 272 12.85 2.43 1.97
C ALA A 272 13.17 1.53 3.17
N GLY A 273 13.70 2.13 4.24
CA GLY A 273 14.15 1.42 5.44
C GLY A 273 15.64 1.07 5.46
N THR A 274 16.37 1.30 4.36
CA THR A 274 17.84 1.21 4.33
C THR A 274 18.49 2.56 4.62
N THR A 275 19.81 2.56 4.86
CA THR A 275 20.61 3.78 5.04
C THR A 275 21.30 4.22 3.74
N ALA A 276 20.82 3.78 2.57
CA ALA A 276 21.49 4.03 1.28
C ALA A 276 21.43 5.50 0.85
N PHE A 277 20.38 6.22 1.23
CA PHE A 277 20.22 7.65 0.94
C PHE A 277 20.93 8.48 2.02
N GLN A 278 21.96 9.23 1.62
CA GLN A 278 22.88 9.91 2.56
C GLN A 278 23.19 11.35 2.12
N PRO A 279 23.49 12.26 3.06
CA PRO A 279 23.97 13.59 2.74
C PRO A 279 25.30 13.56 1.98
N ASN A 280 25.40 14.36 0.92
CA ASN A 280 26.61 14.59 0.14
C ASN A 280 26.53 15.97 -0.54
N GLU A 281 27.22 16.97 0.02
CA GLU A 281 27.10 18.38 -0.39
C GLU A 281 27.43 18.65 -1.87
N ASP A 282 28.25 17.79 -2.49
CA ASP A 282 28.73 17.98 -3.86
C ASP A 282 27.84 17.33 -4.92
N THR A 283 26.82 16.58 -4.47
CA THR A 283 25.96 15.76 -5.31
C THR A 283 24.50 16.17 -5.18
N ASP A 284 23.82 16.25 -6.31
CA ASP A 284 22.38 16.34 -6.37
C ASP A 284 21.82 14.96 -6.74
N TYR A 285 20.90 14.47 -5.91
CA TYR A 285 20.13 13.27 -6.21
C TYR A 285 18.93 13.64 -7.09
N LEU A 286 18.76 12.93 -8.19
CA LEU A 286 17.75 13.16 -9.21
C LEU A 286 16.87 11.91 -9.28
N GLU A 287 15.62 11.98 -8.85
CA GLU A 287 14.69 10.86 -8.84
C GLU A 287 13.78 10.91 -10.07
N ASN A 288 13.78 9.84 -10.87
CA ASN A 288 12.96 9.74 -12.06
C ASN A 288 11.55 9.31 -11.70
N ASN A 289 10.60 10.23 -11.85
CA ASN A 289 9.19 9.96 -11.63
C ASN A 289 8.50 9.37 -12.84
N CYS A 290 9.13 9.26 -14.01
CA CYS A 290 8.55 8.64 -15.20
C CYS A 290 8.58 7.10 -15.22
N VAL A 291 8.98 6.46 -14.13
CA VAL A 291 9.03 5.00 -14.03
C VAL A 291 7.64 4.39 -13.80
N GLU A 292 7.28 3.37 -14.55
CA GLU A 292 6.07 2.58 -14.27
C GLU A 292 6.31 1.69 -13.05
N GLU A 293 5.39 1.78 -12.08
CA GLU A 293 5.47 1.01 -10.83
C GLU A 293 4.32 0.03 -10.74
N PRO A 294 4.47 -1.06 -9.98
CA PRO A 294 3.32 -1.90 -9.67
C PRO A 294 2.29 -1.08 -8.90
N THR A 295 1.06 -1.08 -9.39
CA THR A 295 -0.08 -0.38 -8.79
C THR A 295 -1.14 -1.34 -8.24
N LYS A 296 -0.95 -2.64 -8.46
CA LYS A 296 -1.84 -3.68 -7.95
C LYS A 296 -1.41 -4.08 -6.53
N LEU A 297 -2.40 -4.56 -5.76
CA LEU A 297 -2.18 -5.17 -4.44
C LEU A 297 -1.32 -4.30 -3.50
N CYS A 298 -1.52 -2.98 -3.53
CA CYS A 298 -0.78 -2.05 -2.69
C CYS A 298 -1.18 -2.14 -1.21
N GLU A 299 -0.20 -2.13 -0.32
CA GLU A 299 -0.39 -2.08 1.13
C GLU A 299 -0.13 -0.66 1.62
N PHE A 300 -1.09 -0.06 2.34
CA PHE A 300 -0.91 1.21 3.03
C PHE A 300 -0.86 0.99 4.53
N LYS A 301 0.19 1.50 5.19
CA LYS A 301 0.40 1.42 6.64
C LYS A 301 -0.09 2.70 7.31
N LYS A 302 -0.96 2.54 8.30
CA LYS A 302 -1.52 3.64 9.08
C LYS A 302 -0.52 4.13 10.13
N MET A 303 -0.09 5.38 10.02
CA MET A 303 0.70 6.10 11.02
C MET A 303 -0.20 6.99 11.87
N GLY A 304 -0.65 6.48 13.02
CA GLY A 304 -1.49 7.25 13.94
C GLY A 304 -0.74 8.36 14.67
N GLY A 305 -1.46 9.44 15.00
CA GLY A 305 -0.95 10.56 15.77
C GLY A 305 -0.11 11.56 14.97
N ARG A 306 -0.03 11.39 13.64
CA ARG A 306 0.85 12.16 12.75
C ARG A 306 0.16 12.43 11.43
N ILE A 307 0.46 13.60 10.89
CA ILE A 307 -0.13 14.11 9.65
C ILE A 307 0.93 14.83 8.82
N LEU A 308 0.91 14.69 7.50
CA LEU A 308 1.90 15.34 6.65
C LEU A 308 1.62 16.85 6.52
N LYS A 309 2.69 17.67 6.61
CA LYS A 309 2.57 19.14 6.65
C LYS A 309 2.24 19.77 5.30
N THR A 310 2.90 19.32 4.24
CA THR A 310 2.68 19.80 2.87
C THR A 310 2.18 18.62 2.03
N VAL A 311 1.14 18.86 1.24
CA VAL A 311 0.49 17.85 0.39
C VAL A 311 0.33 18.39 -1.03
N ASP A 312 0.26 17.48 -1.99
CA ASP A 312 0.23 17.80 -3.41
C ASP A 312 -1.18 18.06 -3.94
N SER A 313 -2.19 17.43 -3.33
CA SER A 313 -3.59 17.58 -3.76
C SER A 313 -4.55 17.44 -2.60
N VAL A 314 -5.58 18.28 -2.58
CA VAL A 314 -6.67 18.23 -1.59
C VAL A 314 -7.99 18.02 -2.30
N TYR A 315 -8.63 16.89 -2.02
CA TYR A 315 -9.97 16.52 -2.47
C TYR A 315 -10.97 16.73 -1.33
N GLN A 316 -12.10 17.33 -1.66
CA GLN A 316 -13.23 17.53 -0.75
C GLN A 316 -14.30 16.47 -1.01
N ASP A 317 -15.20 16.27 -0.04
CA ASP A 317 -16.36 15.37 -0.14
C ASP A 317 -16.03 13.87 -0.36
N VAL A 318 -14.84 13.42 0.04
CA VAL A 318 -14.42 12.00 -0.01
C VAL A 318 -14.93 11.26 1.22
N GLN A 319 -15.85 10.33 1.05
CA GLN A 319 -16.59 9.75 2.18
C GLN A 319 -15.81 8.66 2.92
N THR A 320 -14.99 7.90 2.20
CA THR A 320 -14.36 6.70 2.74
C THR A 320 -12.84 6.74 2.57
N VAL A 321 -12.14 6.02 3.47
CA VAL A 321 -10.68 5.86 3.40
C VAL A 321 -10.30 5.11 2.11
N GLU A 322 -11.12 4.15 1.70
CA GLU A 322 -10.95 3.38 0.47
C GLU A 322 -11.04 4.26 -0.79
N GLU A 323 -11.96 5.20 -0.83
CA GLU A 323 -12.06 6.17 -1.93
C GLU A 323 -10.80 7.06 -2.00
N CYS A 324 -10.32 7.55 -0.86
CA CYS A 324 -9.07 8.34 -0.79
C CYS A 324 -7.85 7.52 -1.24
N ARG A 325 -7.81 6.24 -0.87
CA ARG A 325 -6.79 5.28 -1.33
C ARG A 325 -6.81 5.12 -2.84
N GLU A 326 -7.99 4.94 -3.45
CA GLU A 326 -8.10 4.82 -4.92
C GLU A 326 -7.71 6.11 -5.63
N LEU A 327 -8.00 7.29 -5.05
CA LEU A 327 -7.53 8.56 -5.57
C LEU A 327 -5.99 8.65 -5.55
N CYS A 328 -5.34 8.18 -4.48
CA CYS A 328 -3.88 8.08 -4.41
C CYS A 328 -3.31 7.20 -5.52
N LEU A 329 -3.84 5.98 -5.68
CA LEU A 329 -3.35 5.01 -6.67
C LEU A 329 -3.53 5.45 -8.13
N ASN A 330 -4.56 6.27 -8.41
CA ASN A 330 -4.88 6.75 -9.75
C ASN A 330 -4.48 8.22 -9.99
N SER A 331 -3.71 8.81 -9.10
CA SER A 331 -3.26 10.20 -9.23
C SER A 331 -2.28 10.39 -10.40
N PRO A 332 -2.18 11.60 -10.99
CA PRO A 332 -1.26 11.91 -12.10
C PRO A 332 0.21 12.03 -11.67
N PHE A 333 0.54 11.53 -10.48
CA PHE A 333 1.89 11.50 -9.90
C PHE A 333 2.07 10.24 -9.06
N ARG A 334 3.30 9.96 -8.61
CA ARG A 334 3.58 8.80 -7.75
C ARG A 334 3.15 9.11 -6.31
N CYS A 335 1.88 8.86 -5.99
CA CYS A 335 1.38 9.05 -4.64
C CYS A 335 1.95 7.99 -3.68
N HIS A 336 2.54 8.46 -2.58
CA HIS A 336 3.19 7.64 -1.56
C HIS A 336 2.55 7.77 -0.18
N SER A 337 1.68 8.76 0.03
CA SER A 337 0.87 8.84 1.24
C SER A 337 -0.44 9.58 1.03
N TYR A 338 -1.42 9.30 1.90
CA TYR A 338 -2.66 10.06 1.96
C TYR A 338 -3.17 10.20 3.40
N ASP A 339 -3.94 11.25 3.64
CA ASP A 339 -4.64 11.53 4.90
C ASP A 339 -6.15 11.63 4.62
N HIS A 340 -7.01 11.04 5.47
CA HIS A 340 -8.48 11.06 5.26
C HIS A 340 -9.23 11.44 6.54
N GLY A 341 -10.08 12.47 6.46
CA GLY A 341 -10.96 12.89 7.56
C GLY A 341 -10.30 13.71 8.67
N ASP A 342 -8.98 13.91 8.60
CA ASP A 342 -8.19 14.49 9.70
C ASP A 342 -8.11 16.03 9.72
N THR A 343 -8.34 16.67 8.57
CA THR A 343 -8.29 18.14 8.40
C THR A 343 -9.66 18.77 8.16
N GLY A 344 -10.71 17.99 8.31
CA GLY A 344 -12.09 18.33 8.00
C GLY A 344 -12.85 17.08 7.58
N ASP A 345 -14.16 17.05 7.90
CA ASP A 345 -15.03 15.95 7.52
C ASP A 345 -14.94 15.74 5.99
N HIS A 346 -14.69 14.50 5.58
CA HIS A 346 -14.62 14.09 4.18
C HIS A 346 -13.51 14.77 3.35
N VAL A 347 -12.43 15.24 3.98
CA VAL A 347 -11.26 15.77 3.26
C VAL A 347 -10.23 14.67 3.05
N CYS A 348 -9.80 14.48 1.81
CA CYS A 348 -8.73 13.58 1.41
C CYS A 348 -7.53 14.39 0.91
N ARG A 349 -6.36 14.18 1.49
CA ARG A 349 -5.12 14.86 1.08
C ARG A 349 -4.13 13.83 0.57
N LEU A 350 -3.61 14.04 -0.63
CA LEU A 350 -2.67 13.13 -1.28
C LEU A 350 -1.27 13.75 -1.31
N SER A 351 -0.25 12.91 -1.17
CA SER A 351 1.11 13.34 -1.38
C SER A 351 1.99 12.33 -2.09
N HIS A 352 2.88 12.84 -2.94
CA HIS A 352 3.99 12.08 -3.51
C HIS A 352 5.10 11.81 -2.51
N HIS A 353 4.95 12.28 -1.27
CA HIS A 353 5.93 12.08 -0.23
C HIS A 353 5.51 11.02 0.78
N SER A 354 6.52 10.44 1.42
CA SER A 354 6.43 9.58 2.59
C SER A 354 7.65 9.81 3.48
N ARG A 355 7.74 9.09 4.60
CA ARG A 355 8.92 9.12 5.47
C ARG A 355 10.22 8.76 4.73
N ALA A 356 10.14 7.91 3.70
CA ALA A 356 11.31 7.50 2.93
C ALA A 356 11.80 8.61 1.98
N THR A 357 10.90 9.37 1.37
CA THR A 357 11.26 10.44 0.43
C THR A 357 11.69 11.71 1.15
N LEU A 358 11.15 11.99 2.34
CA LEU A 358 11.41 13.21 3.11
C LEU A 358 12.56 13.07 4.13
N ALA A 359 13.49 12.14 3.91
CA ALA A 359 14.61 11.93 4.82
C ALA A 359 15.55 13.14 4.93
N ASP A 360 15.53 14.05 3.96
CA ASP A 360 16.28 15.31 3.92
C ASP A 360 15.58 16.48 4.64
N ILE A 361 14.28 16.35 4.90
CA ILE A 361 13.45 17.36 5.57
C ILE A 361 13.36 17.06 7.06
N GLN A 362 13.62 18.07 7.89
CA GLN A 362 13.47 17.97 9.33
C GLN A 362 11.98 18.09 9.73
N ASP A 363 11.52 17.21 10.61
CA ASP A 363 10.15 17.19 11.15
C ASP A 363 9.04 17.39 10.07
N PRO A 364 8.94 16.52 9.05
CA PRO A 364 7.96 16.68 7.95
C PRO A 364 6.51 16.42 8.38
N TYR A 365 6.29 15.83 9.56
CA TYR A 365 4.97 15.53 10.12
C TYR A 365 4.63 16.50 11.26
N LEU A 366 3.34 16.79 11.39
CA LEU A 366 2.77 17.42 12.57
C LEU A 366 2.18 16.34 13.48
N GLU A 367 2.41 16.45 14.79
CA GLU A 367 1.84 15.52 15.77
C GLU A 367 0.41 15.95 16.11
N VAL A 368 -0.58 15.14 15.69
CA VAL A 368 -2.00 15.36 15.92
C VAL A 368 -2.61 14.04 16.38
N PRO A 369 -2.97 13.88 17.68
CA PRO A 369 -3.34 12.58 18.26
C PRO A 369 -4.50 11.86 17.57
N GLU A 370 -5.43 12.60 16.98
CA GLU A 370 -6.63 12.09 16.32
C GLU A 370 -6.41 11.82 14.82
N ALA A 371 -5.31 12.31 14.24
CA ALA A 371 -5.02 12.18 12.81
C ALA A 371 -4.22 10.93 12.47
N ALA A 372 -4.28 10.49 11.21
CA ALA A 372 -3.42 9.42 10.72
C ALA A 372 -3.08 9.55 9.23
N THR A 373 -1.78 9.55 8.94
CA THR A 373 -1.26 9.37 7.58
C THR A 373 -1.18 7.90 7.20
N TYR A 374 -1.69 7.55 6.02
CA TYR A 374 -1.55 6.23 5.42
C TYR A 374 -0.39 6.27 4.42
N GLU A 375 0.71 5.58 4.73
CA GLU A 375 1.89 5.53 3.87
C GLU A 375 1.94 4.26 3.04
N LEU A 376 2.35 4.39 1.78
CA LEU A 376 2.56 3.25 0.91
C LEU A 376 3.73 2.40 1.40
N SER A 377 3.45 1.14 1.73
CA SER A 377 4.43 0.16 2.23
C SER A 377 5.09 -0.58 1.07
N SER A 378 4.28 -1.22 0.22
CA SER A 378 4.71 -1.95 -0.97
C SER A 378 3.51 -2.17 -1.91
N CYS A 379 3.77 -2.40 -3.20
CA CYS A 379 2.78 -2.79 -4.20
C CYS A 379 3.31 -3.97 -5.01
N TYR A 380 2.41 -4.81 -5.50
CA TYR A 380 2.74 -6.04 -6.21
C TYR A 380 1.95 -6.18 -7.51
N ASN A 381 2.65 -6.24 -8.64
CA ASN A 381 2.07 -6.73 -9.88
C ASN A 381 2.37 -8.20 -10.03
N VAL A 382 1.31 -9.01 -10.16
CA VAL A 382 1.40 -10.45 -10.37
C VAL A 382 0.93 -10.75 -11.78
N SER A 383 1.76 -11.46 -12.54
CA SER A 383 1.39 -12.04 -13.83
C SER A 383 1.61 -13.55 -13.80
N ILE A 384 0.73 -14.29 -14.47
CA ILE A 384 0.78 -15.75 -14.51
C ILE A 384 1.02 -16.16 -15.97
N ASP A 385 2.09 -16.89 -16.21
CA ASP A 385 2.45 -17.46 -17.51
C ASP A 385 2.09 -18.96 -17.50
N CYS A 386 1.02 -19.33 -18.20
CA CYS A 386 0.53 -20.70 -18.30
C CYS A 386 1.19 -21.38 -19.51
N ARG A 387 2.20 -22.22 -19.25
CA ARG A 387 2.94 -22.98 -20.26
C ARG A 387 2.45 -24.42 -20.30
N ALA A 388 2.85 -25.17 -21.33
CA ALA A 388 2.33 -26.52 -21.55
C ALA A 388 2.61 -27.51 -20.39
N GLY A 389 3.70 -27.35 -19.64
CA GLY A 389 4.09 -28.26 -18.55
C GLY A 389 3.99 -27.65 -17.14
N ASP A 390 3.97 -26.34 -17.05
CA ASP A 390 4.13 -25.59 -15.80
C ASP A 390 3.38 -24.25 -15.86
N MET A 391 3.05 -23.71 -14.69
CA MET A 391 2.65 -22.32 -14.56
C MET A 391 3.75 -21.54 -13.82
N VAL A 392 4.06 -20.35 -14.32
CA VAL A 392 5.07 -19.48 -13.70
C VAL A 392 4.38 -18.22 -13.21
N ALA A 393 4.40 -18.00 -11.89
CA ALA A 393 3.97 -16.73 -11.32
C ALA A 393 5.15 -15.76 -11.32
N ARG A 394 5.03 -14.63 -12.02
CA ARG A 394 6.01 -13.54 -12.06
C ARG A 394 5.52 -12.38 -11.20
N ILE A 395 6.33 -11.98 -10.23
CA ILE A 395 6.01 -10.95 -9.25
C ILE A 395 6.96 -9.78 -9.48
N GLN A 396 6.40 -8.58 -9.57
CA GLN A 396 7.12 -7.31 -9.54
C GLN A 396 6.67 -6.51 -8.32
N THR A 397 7.62 -6.03 -7.52
CA THR A 397 7.37 -5.25 -6.30
C THR A 397 7.91 -3.83 -6.41
N SER A 398 7.26 -2.86 -5.76
CA SER A 398 7.74 -1.47 -5.69
C SER A 398 8.88 -1.27 -4.69
N LYS A 399 9.06 -2.23 -3.77
CA LYS A 399 10.08 -2.20 -2.72
C LYS A 399 10.98 -3.42 -2.81
N LEU A 400 12.29 -3.23 -2.58
CA LEU A 400 13.26 -4.31 -2.53
C LEU A 400 12.78 -5.39 -1.55
N PHE A 401 12.48 -6.57 -2.10
CA PHE A 401 11.94 -7.68 -1.33
C PHE A 401 13.06 -8.61 -0.88
N ASP A 402 12.97 -9.02 0.38
CA ASP A 402 13.86 -9.95 1.05
C ASP A 402 12.97 -10.87 1.88
N GLY A 403 12.93 -12.15 1.55
CA GLY A 403 11.98 -13.10 2.12
C GLY A 403 11.73 -14.29 1.20
N LYS A 404 10.58 -14.94 1.34
CA LYS A 404 10.30 -16.22 0.68
C LYS A 404 8.98 -16.20 -0.08
N ILE A 405 8.97 -16.81 -1.27
CA ILE A 405 7.74 -17.10 -2.03
C ILE A 405 7.57 -18.61 -2.16
N TYR A 406 6.36 -19.13 -1.91
CA TYR A 406 6.11 -20.56 -1.94
C TYR A 406 4.66 -20.94 -2.22
N ALA A 407 4.43 -22.19 -2.60
CA ALA A 407 3.09 -22.75 -2.76
C ALA A 407 2.48 -23.15 -1.39
N LYS A 408 1.27 -22.71 -1.10
CA LYS A 408 0.52 -22.99 0.13
C LYS A 408 0.33 -24.50 0.31
N GLY A 409 0.76 -25.02 1.46
CA GLY A 409 0.79 -26.45 1.77
C GLY A 409 2.13 -27.13 1.42
N SER A 410 3.02 -26.44 0.71
CA SER A 410 4.36 -26.91 0.32
C SER A 410 5.45 -25.85 0.56
N PRO A 411 5.56 -25.28 1.79
CA PRO A 411 6.45 -24.14 2.07
C PRO A 411 7.95 -24.44 1.99
N ASN A 412 8.33 -25.72 2.02
CA ASN A 412 9.72 -26.16 1.98
C ASN A 412 10.09 -26.83 0.64
N SER A 413 9.14 -27.47 -0.03
CA SER A 413 9.38 -28.24 -1.26
C SER A 413 9.15 -27.44 -2.54
N CYS A 414 8.27 -26.43 -2.51
CA CYS A 414 8.03 -25.55 -3.66
C CYS A 414 8.13 -24.09 -3.22
N ALA A 415 9.37 -23.67 -3.00
CA ALA A 415 9.69 -22.36 -2.51
C ALA A 415 10.97 -21.78 -3.13
N VAL A 416 11.03 -20.46 -3.19
CA VAL A 416 12.19 -19.70 -3.61
C VAL A 416 12.45 -18.64 -2.54
N ASP A 417 13.66 -18.64 -2.00
CA ASP A 417 14.16 -17.55 -1.17
C ASP A 417 14.65 -16.43 -2.09
N VAL A 418 14.17 -15.21 -1.84
CA VAL A 418 14.42 -14.03 -2.67
C VAL A 418 15.28 -13.07 -1.88
N GLU A 419 16.49 -12.82 -2.36
CA GLU A 419 17.43 -11.90 -1.72
C GLU A 419 17.47 -10.57 -2.49
N GLN A 420 17.00 -9.49 -1.87
CA GLN A 420 17.14 -8.11 -2.36
C GLN A 420 16.72 -7.90 -3.83
N SER A 421 15.57 -8.43 -4.24
CA SER A 421 15.09 -8.31 -5.62
C SER A 421 13.80 -7.49 -5.73
N LEU A 422 13.63 -6.81 -6.87
CA LEU A 422 12.36 -6.17 -7.25
C LEU A 422 11.50 -7.07 -8.14
N GLU A 423 12.10 -8.12 -8.72
CA GLU A 423 11.41 -9.07 -9.60
C GLU A 423 11.82 -10.50 -9.24
N PHE A 424 10.85 -11.38 -9.11
CA PHE A 424 11.08 -12.78 -8.78
C PHE A 424 9.94 -13.65 -9.34
N GLU A 425 10.20 -14.94 -9.48
CA GLU A 425 9.25 -15.88 -10.06
C GLU A 425 9.20 -17.20 -9.27
N LEU A 426 8.01 -17.79 -9.22
CA LEU A 426 7.79 -19.14 -8.70
C LEU A 426 7.31 -20.05 -9.84
N HIS A 427 8.10 -21.08 -10.12
CA HIS A 427 7.79 -22.11 -11.10
C HIS A 427 7.01 -23.24 -10.45
N MET A 428 5.84 -23.56 -10.98
CA MET A 428 4.95 -24.60 -10.46
C MET A 428 4.59 -25.57 -11.58
N GLU A 429 5.31 -26.69 -11.65
CA GLU A 429 5.07 -27.75 -12.63
C GLU A 429 3.75 -28.48 -12.33
N TYR A 430 2.92 -28.74 -13.35
CA TYR A 430 1.60 -29.35 -13.15
C TYR A 430 1.66 -30.80 -12.66
N THR A 431 2.71 -31.52 -13.01
CA THR A 431 2.94 -32.92 -12.61
C THR A 431 3.62 -33.04 -11.25
N ASN A 432 4.13 -31.94 -10.69
CA ASN A 432 4.86 -31.97 -9.44
C ASN A 432 3.90 -31.93 -8.24
N ILE A 433 3.69 -33.09 -7.63
CA ILE A 433 2.86 -33.28 -6.43
C ILE A 433 3.42 -32.48 -5.23
N GLU A 434 4.74 -32.23 -5.20
CA GLU A 434 5.42 -31.50 -4.13
C GLU A 434 5.10 -30.00 -4.14
N CYS A 435 4.50 -29.47 -5.21
CA CYS A 435 4.08 -28.07 -5.30
C CYS A 435 2.58 -27.87 -5.03
N ASN A 436 1.85 -28.92 -4.61
CA ASN A 436 0.42 -28.86 -4.24
C ASN A 436 -0.49 -28.23 -5.31
N VAL A 437 -0.16 -28.38 -6.59
CA VAL A 437 -0.98 -27.90 -7.71
C VAL A 437 -2.24 -28.76 -7.79
N LYS A 438 -3.40 -28.12 -7.62
CA LYS A 438 -4.71 -28.79 -7.60
C LYS A 438 -5.34 -28.71 -8.99
N GLN A 439 -5.70 -29.85 -9.55
CA GLN A 439 -6.49 -29.90 -10.77
C GLN A 439 -7.99 -29.85 -10.40
N ASN A 440 -8.72 -28.88 -10.94
CA ASN A 440 -10.16 -28.70 -10.68
C ASN A 440 -10.95 -28.70 -11.99
N GLY A 441 -11.29 -29.89 -12.48
CA GLY A 441 -11.95 -30.08 -13.77
C GLY A 441 -10.96 -30.33 -14.92
N LEU A 442 -11.48 -30.42 -16.14
CA LEU A 442 -10.68 -30.64 -17.34
C LEU A 442 -9.90 -29.38 -17.68
N GLY A 443 -8.57 -29.48 -17.71
CA GLY A 443 -7.68 -28.40 -18.14
C GLY A 443 -7.53 -27.23 -17.17
N ARG A 444 -8.14 -27.27 -15.98
CA ARG A 444 -8.00 -26.18 -14.99
C ARG A 444 -7.09 -26.59 -13.83
N TYR A 445 -6.00 -25.86 -13.67
CA TYR A 445 -5.00 -26.03 -12.61
C TYR A 445 -5.04 -24.81 -11.70
N LEU A 446 -4.99 -25.05 -10.39
CA LEU A 446 -5.08 -24.04 -9.34
C LEU A 446 -3.90 -24.23 -8.37
N ASN A 447 -3.32 -23.13 -7.93
CA ASN A 447 -2.37 -23.12 -6.82
C ASN A 447 -2.64 -21.88 -5.97
N ASP A 448 -2.32 -21.96 -4.69
CA ASP A 448 -2.38 -20.80 -3.79
C ASP A 448 -0.92 -20.47 -3.45
N VAL A 449 -0.42 -19.31 -3.82
CA VAL A 449 0.96 -18.87 -3.61
C VAL A 449 1.01 -17.87 -2.45
N VAL A 450 2.02 -17.96 -1.60
CA VAL A 450 2.22 -17.05 -0.47
C VAL A 450 3.55 -16.31 -0.66
N ILE A 451 3.53 -14.99 -0.52
CA ILE A 451 4.69 -14.11 -0.47
C ILE A 451 4.86 -13.68 0.99
N GLN A 452 5.96 -14.12 1.60
CA GLN A 452 6.24 -13.99 3.03
C GLN A 452 7.47 -13.12 3.25
N HIS A 453 7.34 -12.03 4.00
CA HIS A 453 8.42 -11.06 4.26
C HIS A 453 9.41 -11.52 5.32
N HIS A 454 9.01 -12.44 6.21
CA HIS A 454 9.88 -13.00 7.24
C HIS A 454 10.15 -14.47 6.91
N ASP A 455 11.35 -15.00 7.13
CA ASP A 455 11.68 -16.36 6.65
C ASP A 455 10.90 -17.49 7.37
N THR A 456 10.49 -17.25 8.62
CA THR A 456 9.95 -18.32 9.50
C THR A 456 8.48 -18.20 9.88
N ILE A 457 7.88 -17.01 9.79
CA ILE A 457 6.49 -16.78 10.23
C ILE A 457 5.69 -16.00 9.19
N VAL A 458 4.39 -16.29 9.12
CA VAL A 458 3.43 -15.55 8.31
C VAL A 458 2.78 -14.45 9.16
N THR A 459 2.86 -13.22 8.67
CA THR A 459 2.39 -11.98 9.29
C THR A 459 1.23 -11.39 8.50
N SER A 460 0.60 -10.34 9.04
CA SER A 460 -0.50 -9.63 8.36
C SER A 460 -0.06 -8.83 7.13
N SER A 461 1.24 -8.56 6.97
CA SER A 461 1.82 -7.93 5.77
C SER A 461 2.08 -8.91 4.63
N ASP A 462 1.95 -10.21 4.86
CA ASP A 462 2.18 -11.22 3.83
C ASP A 462 1.00 -11.33 2.88
N LEU A 463 1.25 -11.82 1.67
CA LEU A 463 0.27 -11.79 0.59
C LEU A 463 -0.01 -13.20 0.09
N GLY A 464 -1.27 -13.63 0.19
CA GLY A 464 -1.78 -14.85 -0.42
C GLY A 464 -2.40 -14.59 -1.79
N LEU A 465 -1.97 -15.31 -2.81
CA LEU A 465 -2.38 -15.21 -4.21
C LEU A 465 -3.03 -16.52 -4.67
N ALA A 466 -4.27 -16.48 -5.14
CA ALA A 466 -4.90 -17.64 -5.78
C ALA A 466 -4.60 -17.58 -7.28
N VAL A 467 -3.77 -18.48 -7.78
CA VAL A 467 -3.35 -18.53 -9.19
C VAL A 467 -4.04 -19.69 -9.92
N ALA A 468 -4.47 -19.44 -11.17
CA ALA A 468 -5.23 -20.41 -11.95
C ALA A 468 -4.85 -20.37 -13.44
N CYS A 469 -4.66 -21.55 -14.04
CA CYS A 469 -4.54 -21.72 -15.49
C CYS A 469 -5.70 -22.59 -15.98
N GLN A 470 -6.35 -22.20 -17.08
CA GLN A 470 -7.45 -22.96 -17.69
C GLN A 470 -7.17 -23.21 -19.17
N TYR A 471 -7.21 -24.49 -19.57
CA TYR A 471 -7.07 -24.98 -20.93
C TYR A 471 -8.43 -25.48 -21.44
N ASP A 472 -8.80 -25.10 -22.66
CA ASP A 472 -9.99 -25.62 -23.34
C ASP A 472 -9.69 -27.02 -23.91
N LEU A 473 -10.21 -28.05 -23.25
CA LEU A 473 -9.99 -29.45 -23.59
C LEU A 473 -11.33 -30.15 -23.86
N THR A 474 -11.82 -30.04 -25.09
CA THR A 474 -13.00 -30.79 -25.52
C THR A 474 -12.66 -32.25 -25.92
N ASN A 475 -13.23 -33.17 -25.12
CA ASN A 475 -13.35 -34.64 -25.23
C ASN A 475 -12.11 -35.58 -25.12
N LYS A 476 -11.94 -36.18 -23.92
CA LYS A 476 -12.01 -37.64 -23.67
C LYS A 476 -12.01 -37.95 -22.15
N THR A 477 -12.85 -38.89 -21.72
CA THR A 477 -13.11 -39.33 -20.34
C THR A 477 -12.29 -40.56 -19.94
N VAL A 478 -12.07 -40.80 -18.62
CA VAL A 478 -12.60 -41.92 -17.79
C VAL A 478 -12.13 -41.77 -16.32
N ALA A 479 -13.02 -42.15 -15.39
CA ALA A 479 -13.02 -41.98 -13.94
C ALA A 479 -12.19 -43.01 -13.12
N ASN A 480 -11.95 -42.71 -11.83
CA ASN A 480 -12.50 -43.50 -10.70
C ASN A 480 -12.13 -42.92 -9.32
N GLU A 481 -13.12 -42.96 -8.42
CA GLU A 481 -13.13 -42.60 -6.99
C GLU A 481 -13.04 -43.88 -6.14
N VAL A 482 -12.63 -43.81 -4.86
CA VAL A 482 -13.15 -44.58 -3.69
C VAL A 482 -12.37 -44.22 -2.40
N ASP A 483 -13.09 -44.30 -1.27
CA ASP A 483 -12.94 -43.64 0.05
C ASP A 483 -12.90 -44.64 1.25
N LEU A 484 -12.60 -44.13 2.47
CA LEU A 484 -12.83 -44.60 3.88
C LEU A 484 -11.87 -45.66 4.48
N GLY A 485 -11.48 -45.68 5.77
CA GLY A 485 -11.98 -45.02 7.00
C GLY A 485 -11.19 -45.42 8.30
N ILE A 486 -11.78 -45.16 9.49
CA ILE A 486 -11.22 -44.66 10.78
C ILE A 486 -11.22 -45.69 11.97
N HIS A 487 -10.42 -45.46 13.05
CA HIS A 487 -10.64 -45.64 14.56
C HIS A 487 -9.44 -46.31 15.29
N GLY A 488 -9.03 -46.07 16.57
CA GLY A 488 -9.47 -45.30 17.75
C GLY A 488 -8.58 -45.59 19.00
N ASP A 489 -8.74 -44.81 20.10
CA ASP A 489 -7.94 -44.60 21.37
C ASP A 489 -7.65 -45.77 22.36
N ILE A 490 -6.77 -45.53 23.38
CA ILE A 490 -6.98 -45.77 24.86
C ILE A 490 -5.84 -45.17 25.75
N LYS A 491 -6.19 -44.71 26.98
CA LYS A 491 -5.39 -44.01 28.02
C LYS A 491 -4.83 -44.86 29.20
N THR A 492 -3.89 -44.27 29.96
CA THR A 492 -3.74 -44.15 31.46
C THR A 492 -2.51 -44.76 32.18
N GLY A 493 -1.98 -44.02 33.18
CA GLY A 493 -1.31 -44.57 34.38
C GLY A 493 -0.19 -43.71 35.01
N LEU A 494 -0.45 -43.09 36.18
CA LEU A 494 0.41 -42.18 36.96
C LEU A 494 1.01 -42.87 38.22
N SER A 495 2.12 -42.38 38.78
CA SER A 495 2.64 -42.70 40.13
C SER A 495 3.15 -41.43 40.85
N GLU A 496 2.95 -41.35 42.16
CA GLU A 496 3.09 -40.14 43.00
C GLU A 496 4.23 -40.27 44.03
N GLU A 497 5.02 -39.19 44.24
CA GLU A 497 5.88 -38.94 45.40
C GLU A 497 5.61 -37.52 45.92
N VAL A 498 5.49 -37.34 47.23
CA VAL A 498 5.13 -36.04 47.85
C VAL A 498 6.39 -35.21 48.11
N ILE A 499 6.53 -34.14 47.34
CA ILE A 499 7.40 -32.98 47.58
C ILE A 499 6.46 -31.77 47.74
N VAL A 500 6.86 -30.77 48.52
CA VAL A 500 6.07 -29.54 48.68
C VAL A 500 5.97 -28.84 47.31
N ASP A 501 4.75 -28.79 46.76
CA ASP A 501 4.48 -28.35 45.38
C ASP A 501 4.84 -26.88 45.14
N SER A 502 5.46 -26.64 43.98
CA SER A 502 5.56 -25.32 43.36
C SER A 502 4.16 -24.76 43.05
N PRO A 503 3.94 -23.43 43.13
CA PRO A 503 2.63 -22.86 42.88
C PRO A 503 2.14 -23.17 41.45
N ASN A 504 0.88 -23.58 41.31
CA ASN A 504 0.29 -23.86 39.99
C ASN A 504 0.16 -22.57 39.18
N VAL A 505 0.92 -22.49 38.09
CA VAL A 505 0.84 -21.39 37.13
C VAL A 505 0.11 -21.88 35.88
N ALA A 506 -0.84 -21.09 35.39
CA ALA A 506 -1.54 -21.33 34.14
C ALA A 506 -1.12 -20.28 33.11
N MET A 507 -0.96 -20.73 31.86
CA MET A 507 -0.84 -19.87 30.68
C MET A 507 -2.17 -19.92 29.91
N ARG A 508 -2.72 -18.76 29.58
CA ARG A 508 -3.95 -18.62 28.80
C ARG A 508 -3.74 -17.61 27.68
N ILE A 509 -4.33 -17.89 26.53
CA ILE A 509 -4.41 -16.92 25.42
C ILE A 509 -5.76 -16.21 25.57
N THR A 510 -5.72 -14.89 25.61
CA THR A 510 -6.89 -14.04 25.82
C THR A 510 -7.00 -12.97 24.75
N ASP A 511 -8.10 -12.25 24.77
CA ASP A 511 -8.22 -10.98 24.06
C ASP A 511 -7.19 -9.94 24.56
N ARG A 512 -7.07 -8.81 23.85
CA ARG A 512 -6.15 -7.72 24.23
C ARG A 512 -6.44 -7.12 25.61
N SER A 513 -7.68 -7.25 26.11
CA SER A 513 -8.09 -6.80 27.46
C SER A 513 -7.55 -7.74 28.56
N GLY A 514 -7.35 -9.02 28.24
CA GLY A 514 -6.90 -10.03 29.18
C GLY A 514 -8.03 -10.84 29.84
N ASP A 515 -9.27 -10.73 29.34
CA ASP A 515 -10.48 -11.20 30.03
C ASP A 515 -10.99 -12.54 29.48
N ASP A 516 -11.19 -12.62 28.16
CA ASP A 516 -11.82 -13.79 27.51
C ASP A 516 -10.78 -14.74 26.92
N THR A 517 -10.88 -16.04 27.19
CA THR A 517 -9.98 -17.06 26.63
C THR A 517 -10.33 -17.38 25.19
N ILE A 518 -9.35 -17.29 24.29
CA ILE A 518 -9.52 -17.48 22.85
C ILE A 518 -8.86 -18.80 22.43
N ALA A 519 -9.64 -19.67 21.75
CA ALA A 519 -9.18 -20.96 21.26
C ALA A 519 -8.79 -20.95 19.77
N SER A 520 -9.31 -19.99 19.00
CA SER A 520 -9.03 -19.82 17.58
C SER A 520 -9.03 -18.34 17.18
N ALA A 521 -8.15 -17.94 16.27
CA ALA A 521 -8.01 -16.55 15.79
C ALA A 521 -7.61 -16.49 14.30
N GLU A 522 -7.72 -15.33 13.68
CA GLU A 522 -7.19 -15.06 12.33
C GLU A 522 -5.83 -14.34 12.40
N VAL A 523 -4.97 -14.52 11.39
CA VAL A 523 -3.66 -13.82 11.32
C VAL A 523 -3.86 -12.30 11.39
N GLY A 524 -3.20 -11.66 12.35
CA GLY A 524 -3.29 -10.23 12.65
C GLY A 524 -4.29 -9.87 13.75
N ASP A 525 -5.02 -10.84 14.33
CA ASP A 525 -5.90 -10.56 15.47
C ASP A 525 -5.11 -10.12 16.71
N PRO A 526 -5.53 -9.04 17.40
CA PRO A 526 -4.82 -8.54 18.57
C PRO A 526 -5.14 -9.39 19.81
N LEU A 527 -4.16 -10.15 20.30
CA LEU A 527 -4.29 -11.10 21.40
C LEU A 527 -3.34 -10.78 22.57
N ALA A 528 -3.51 -11.50 23.67
CA ALA A 528 -2.57 -11.44 24.79
C ALA A 528 -2.29 -12.83 25.39
N LEU A 529 -1.04 -13.05 25.81
CA LEU A 529 -0.64 -14.18 26.65
C LEU A 529 -0.71 -13.75 28.11
N ARG A 530 -1.57 -14.44 28.86
CA ARG A 530 -1.80 -14.23 30.29
C ARG A 530 -1.20 -15.38 31.10
N PHE A 531 -0.30 -15.04 32.02
CA PHE A 531 0.28 -15.96 33.00
C PHE A 531 -0.28 -15.66 34.38
N GLU A 532 -0.90 -16.64 35.03
CA GLU A 532 -1.51 -16.44 36.35
C GLU A 532 -1.18 -17.57 37.33
N ILE A 533 -0.87 -17.19 38.58
CA ILE A 533 -0.79 -18.14 39.69
C ILE A 533 -2.22 -18.42 40.17
N LEU A 534 -2.64 -19.69 40.11
CA LEU A 534 -4.01 -20.09 40.45
C LEU A 534 -4.32 -19.96 41.95
N ASP A 535 -3.29 -20.01 42.81
CA ASP A 535 -3.45 -19.86 44.26
C ASP A 535 -3.38 -18.38 44.72
N PRO A 536 -4.51 -17.78 45.13
CA PRO A 536 -4.56 -16.40 45.60
C PRO A 536 -3.84 -16.18 46.93
N ASN A 537 -3.50 -17.22 47.70
CA ASN A 537 -2.74 -17.14 48.95
C ASN A 537 -1.25 -17.44 48.78
N SER A 538 -0.80 -17.78 47.56
CA SER A 538 0.62 -18.05 47.27
C SER A 538 1.51 -16.86 47.60
N PRO A 539 2.64 -17.04 48.34
CA PRO A 539 3.61 -15.98 48.63
C PRO A 539 4.57 -15.71 47.46
N PHE A 540 4.43 -16.42 46.35
CA PHE A 540 5.29 -16.31 45.18
C PHE A 540 4.72 -15.30 44.16
N GLU A 541 5.61 -14.59 43.48
CA GLU A 541 5.36 -13.96 42.18
C GLU A 541 5.98 -14.82 41.06
N ILE A 542 5.77 -14.46 39.79
CA ILE A 542 6.33 -15.18 38.62
C ILE A 542 7.06 -14.24 37.68
N PHE A 543 8.04 -14.76 36.95
CA PHE A 543 8.61 -14.15 35.75
C PHE A 543 8.77 -15.20 34.65
N VAL A 544 8.68 -14.77 33.39
CA VAL A 544 8.87 -15.63 32.22
C VAL A 544 10.33 -15.53 31.80
N ARG A 545 11.04 -16.65 31.85
CA ARG A 545 12.44 -16.75 31.43
C ARG A 545 12.59 -16.79 29.94
N GLU A 546 11.70 -17.50 29.26
CA GLU A 546 11.82 -17.80 27.84
C GLU A 546 10.44 -18.12 27.32
N LEU A 547 10.10 -17.58 26.15
CA LEU A 547 8.87 -17.89 25.45
C LEU A 547 9.23 -18.27 24.02
N VAL A 548 8.89 -19.49 23.63
CA VAL A 548 9.13 -20.04 22.30
C VAL A 548 7.78 -20.38 21.68
N ALA A 549 7.56 -19.97 20.43
CA ALA A 549 6.49 -20.53 19.62
C ALA A 549 7.07 -21.66 18.77
N MET A 550 6.35 -22.78 18.71
CA MET A 550 6.71 -23.96 17.96
C MET A 550 5.58 -24.31 17.00
N ASP A 551 5.95 -24.83 15.85
CA ASP A 551 5.04 -25.39 14.90
C ASP A 551 4.43 -26.72 15.41
N GLY A 552 3.15 -26.94 15.12
CA GLY A 552 2.43 -28.17 15.45
C GLY A 552 2.86 -29.40 14.64
N VAL A 553 3.64 -29.23 13.55
CA VAL A 553 4.05 -30.32 12.65
C VAL A 553 5.57 -30.42 12.47
N ASP A 554 6.23 -29.38 11.95
CA ASP A 554 7.61 -29.45 11.46
C ASP A 554 8.67 -29.13 12.52
N SER A 555 8.27 -28.96 13.78
CA SER A 555 9.15 -28.59 14.92
C SER A 555 9.97 -27.31 14.72
N SER A 556 9.63 -26.46 13.74
CA SER A 556 10.23 -25.14 13.59
C SER A 556 9.89 -24.29 14.82
N GLU A 557 10.90 -23.65 15.40
CA GLU A 557 10.76 -22.86 16.62
C GLU A 557 11.26 -21.42 16.44
N ILE A 558 10.58 -20.47 17.09
CA ILE A 558 10.99 -19.07 17.16
C ILE A 558 10.93 -18.60 18.62
N THR A 559 12.04 -18.04 19.10
CA THR A 559 12.10 -17.44 20.44
C THR A 559 11.47 -16.04 20.38
N LEU A 560 10.39 -15.83 21.12
CA LEU A 560 9.65 -14.56 21.20
C LEU A 560 10.13 -13.70 22.37
N ILE A 561 10.52 -14.35 23.48
CA ILE A 561 11.10 -13.70 24.66
C ILE A 561 12.38 -14.45 25.02
N ASP A 562 13.49 -13.72 25.06
CA ASP A 562 14.83 -14.24 25.34
C ASP A 562 14.98 -14.68 26.81
N SER A 563 16.08 -15.39 27.13
CA SER A 563 16.44 -15.85 28.48
C SER A 563 16.48 -14.76 29.57
N ARG A 564 16.51 -13.48 29.19
CA ARG A 564 16.53 -12.32 30.09
C ARG A 564 15.14 -11.75 30.33
N GLY A 565 14.11 -12.27 29.67
CA GLY A 565 12.74 -11.76 29.72
C GLY A 565 12.49 -10.57 28.79
N CYS A 566 13.34 -10.36 27.77
CA CYS A 566 13.17 -9.30 26.77
C CYS A 566 12.58 -9.85 25.47
N PRO A 567 11.62 -9.14 24.84
CA PRO A 567 11.14 -9.52 23.52
C PRO A 567 12.29 -9.50 22.51
N THR A 568 12.36 -10.52 21.66
CA THR A 568 13.36 -10.62 20.58
C THR A 568 13.01 -9.70 19.42
N ASP A 569 11.72 -9.60 19.10
CA ASP A 569 11.15 -8.69 18.11
C ASP A 569 9.87 -8.04 18.66
N HIS A 570 9.87 -6.72 18.78
CA HIS A 570 8.76 -5.92 19.30
C HIS A 570 7.56 -5.88 18.35
N PHE A 571 7.73 -6.20 17.06
CA PHE A 571 6.64 -6.26 16.08
C PHE A 571 5.85 -7.56 16.18
N ILE A 572 6.45 -8.64 16.69
CA ILE A 572 5.80 -9.94 16.85
C ILE A 572 5.24 -10.09 18.27
N MET A 573 6.03 -9.72 19.28
CA MET A 573 5.68 -9.92 20.69
C MET A 573 6.01 -8.68 21.53
N GLY A 574 5.02 -8.20 22.27
CA GLY A 574 5.19 -7.10 23.22
C GLY A 574 5.94 -7.52 24.49
N PRO A 575 6.47 -6.54 25.26
CA PRO A 575 7.09 -6.82 26.54
C PRO A 575 6.07 -7.35 27.57
N LEU A 576 6.57 -8.01 28.62
CA LEU A 576 5.75 -8.46 29.74
C LEU A 576 5.41 -7.30 30.69
N PHE A 577 4.13 -7.14 31.00
CA PHE A 577 3.60 -6.19 31.96
C PHE A 577 2.94 -6.90 33.15
N LYS A 578 3.09 -6.36 34.36
CA LYS A 578 2.29 -6.79 35.51
C LYS A 578 0.88 -6.21 35.40
N SER A 579 -0.12 -7.02 35.75
CA SER A 579 -1.50 -6.53 35.85
C SER A 579 -1.61 -5.49 36.96
N SER A 580 -2.39 -4.43 36.72
CA SER A 580 -2.69 -3.39 37.71
C SER A 580 -3.44 -3.91 38.93
N MET A 581 -4.12 -5.06 38.81
CA MET A 581 -4.96 -5.65 39.85
C MET A 581 -4.22 -6.66 40.75
N SER A 582 -3.12 -7.26 40.28
CA SER A 582 -2.37 -8.27 41.04
C SER A 582 -0.94 -8.48 40.52
N GLY A 583 0.05 -8.50 41.41
CA GLY A 583 1.44 -8.89 41.09
C GLY A 583 1.62 -10.37 40.76
N LYS A 584 0.54 -11.16 40.82
CA LYS A 584 0.51 -12.59 40.49
C LYS A 584 0.12 -12.88 39.04
N MET A 585 -0.11 -11.83 38.25
CA MET A 585 -0.51 -11.91 36.86
C MET A 585 0.45 -11.13 35.97
N LEU A 586 0.96 -11.79 34.93
CA LEU A 586 1.74 -11.16 33.85
C LEU A 586 0.98 -11.26 32.54
N LEU A 587 1.04 -10.19 31.75
CA LEU A 587 0.39 -10.07 30.45
C LEU A 587 1.43 -9.63 29.41
N SER A 588 1.43 -10.26 28.24
CA SER A 588 2.16 -9.79 27.07
C SER A 588 1.23 -9.77 25.86
N HIS A 589 1.22 -8.66 25.12
CA HIS A 589 0.37 -8.48 23.95
C HIS A 589 1.09 -8.94 22.69
N PHE A 590 0.37 -9.55 21.76
CA PHE A 590 0.91 -9.94 20.46
C PHE A 590 -0.19 -9.92 19.40
N ASP A 591 0.20 -9.75 18.14
CA ASP A 591 -0.70 -9.93 17.01
C ASP A 591 -0.58 -11.37 16.51
N ALA A 592 -1.71 -12.04 16.28
CA ALA A 592 -1.73 -13.46 15.95
C ALA A 592 -0.93 -13.75 14.67
N PHE A 593 0.04 -14.65 14.75
CA PHE A 593 0.88 -15.09 13.64
C PHE A 593 0.86 -16.62 13.56
N LYS A 594 1.26 -17.20 12.43
CA LYS A 594 1.35 -18.66 12.30
C LYS A 594 2.60 -19.12 11.55
N PHE A 595 2.90 -20.40 11.65
CA PHE A 595 3.92 -21.04 10.82
C PHE A 595 3.33 -21.38 9.44
N PRO A 596 4.13 -21.34 8.36
CA PRO A 596 3.68 -21.75 7.02
C PRO A 596 3.17 -23.19 6.94
N SER A 597 3.72 -24.07 7.77
CA SER A 597 3.52 -25.52 7.79
C SER A 597 2.27 -25.97 8.58
N SER A 598 1.76 -25.15 9.51
CA SER A 598 0.60 -25.51 10.34
C SER A 598 -0.26 -24.32 10.75
N GLU A 599 -1.55 -24.58 10.89
CA GLU A 599 -2.51 -23.67 11.51
C GLU A 599 -2.44 -23.72 13.05
N VAL A 600 -1.70 -24.66 13.64
CA VAL A 600 -1.58 -24.81 15.09
C VAL A 600 -0.26 -24.22 15.55
N VAL A 601 -0.33 -23.19 16.38
CA VAL A 601 0.83 -22.59 17.04
C VAL A 601 0.87 -23.03 18.49
N GLN A 602 2.00 -23.60 18.90
CA GLN A 602 2.24 -24.04 20.27
C GLN A 602 3.19 -23.08 20.98
N PHE A 603 2.69 -22.38 21.99
CA PHE A 603 3.51 -21.55 22.87
C PHE A 603 4.07 -22.40 24.00
N ARG A 604 5.37 -22.31 24.20
CA ARG A 604 6.12 -22.96 25.27
C ARG A 604 6.82 -21.88 26.08
N ALA A 605 6.41 -21.71 27.33
CA ALA A 605 6.97 -20.71 28.23
C ALA A 605 7.68 -21.38 29.39
N LEU A 606 8.90 -20.94 29.67
CA LEU A 606 9.64 -21.31 30.87
C LEU A 606 9.39 -20.26 31.95
N VAL A 607 8.64 -20.63 32.99
CA VAL A 607 8.26 -19.72 34.08
C VAL A 607 9.00 -20.09 35.35
N THR A 608 9.47 -19.09 36.10
CA THR A 608 10.12 -19.32 37.39
C THR A 608 9.41 -18.50 38.47
N PRO A 609 9.02 -19.13 39.60
CA PRO A 609 8.46 -18.40 40.72
C PRO A 609 9.58 -17.70 41.51
N CYS A 610 9.29 -16.51 42.05
CA CYS A 610 10.21 -15.71 42.87
C CYS A 610 9.52 -15.28 44.18
N MET A 611 10.30 -15.01 45.24
CA MET A 611 9.79 -14.53 46.53
C MET A 611 10.74 -13.43 47.07
N PRO A 612 10.24 -12.35 47.69
CA PRO A 612 8.84 -11.93 47.82
C PRO A 612 8.30 -11.12 46.62
N THR A 613 9.18 -10.50 45.83
CA THR A 613 8.83 -9.76 44.61
C THR A 613 9.93 -9.90 43.56
N CYS A 614 9.54 -9.96 42.29
CA CYS A 614 10.44 -9.96 41.14
C CYS A 614 10.81 -8.52 40.74
N GLU A 615 12.11 -8.23 40.62
CA GLU A 615 12.60 -6.94 40.09
C GLU A 615 12.49 -6.89 38.56
N PRO A 616 12.11 -5.75 37.95
CA PRO A 616 12.01 -5.61 36.49
C PRO A 616 13.39 -5.58 35.81
N VAL A 617 13.44 -6.06 34.56
CA VAL A 617 14.58 -5.97 33.64
C VAL A 617 14.38 -4.81 32.68
N GLN A 618 15.45 -4.05 32.42
CA GLN A 618 15.45 -3.04 31.37
C GLN A 618 15.97 -3.68 30.08
N CYS A 619 15.14 -3.63 29.04
CA CYS A 619 15.50 -4.05 27.70
C CYS A 619 15.96 -2.82 26.92
N ASP A 620 17.19 -2.89 26.40
CA ASP A 620 17.74 -1.85 25.53
C ASP A 620 17.02 -1.96 24.17
N GLY A 621 16.41 -0.87 23.71
CA GLY A 621 15.78 -0.80 22.40
C GLY A 621 16.82 -0.93 21.28
N GLY A 622 16.38 -1.39 20.10
CA GLY A 622 17.25 -1.46 18.92
C GLY A 622 17.83 -0.09 18.56
N PRO A 623 18.85 -0.03 17.68
CA PRO A 623 19.66 1.17 17.43
C PRO A 623 18.91 2.45 17.02
N ASN A 624 17.61 2.40 16.73
CA ASN A 624 16.76 3.55 16.37
C ASN A 624 15.57 3.83 17.32
N GLU A 625 15.43 3.14 18.47
CA GLU A 625 14.35 3.41 19.44
C GLU A 625 14.89 3.97 20.77
N LEU A 626 14.67 5.26 21.01
CA LEU A 626 15.13 6.01 22.20
C LEU A 626 14.30 5.70 23.48
N ARG A 627 13.71 4.52 23.61
CA ARG A 627 12.91 4.14 24.80
C ARG A 627 13.37 2.80 25.34
N THR A 628 14.05 2.83 26.49
CA THR A 628 14.28 1.64 27.33
C THR A 628 12.95 1.08 27.79
N VAL A 629 12.62 -0.15 27.40
CA VAL A 629 11.36 -0.80 27.76
C VAL A 629 11.58 -1.64 29.02
N SER A 630 10.76 -1.43 30.05
CA SER A 630 10.78 -2.25 31.26
C SER A 630 10.01 -3.54 31.01
N SER A 631 10.68 -4.69 31.14
CA SER A 631 10.06 -6.02 31.16
C SER A 631 10.36 -6.75 32.48
N TYR A 632 9.92 -7.99 32.65
CA TYR A 632 10.10 -8.75 33.89
C TYR A 632 10.89 -10.06 33.63
N GLY A 633 12.20 -10.03 33.90
CA GLY A 633 13.10 -11.19 33.78
C GLY A 633 14.33 -11.13 34.72
N ARG A 634 15.45 -11.82 34.43
CA ARG A 634 16.60 -11.91 35.37
C ARG A 634 17.72 -10.90 35.06
N ARG A 635 18.08 -10.05 36.04
CA ARG A 635 19.24 -9.14 35.96
C ARG A 635 20.59 -9.87 35.99
N LYS A 636 21.54 -9.43 35.16
CA LYS A 636 22.94 -9.90 35.14
C LYS A 636 23.62 -9.64 36.50
N ARG A 637 23.85 -10.69 37.30
CA ARG A 637 24.88 -10.70 38.36
C ARG A 637 26.04 -11.60 37.92
N ARG A 638 27.26 -11.15 38.22
CA ARG A 638 28.51 -11.90 38.05
C ARG A 638 28.36 -13.28 38.70
N SER A 639 28.64 -14.32 37.92
CA SER A 639 28.45 -15.74 38.20
C SER A 639 28.58 -16.19 39.67
N THR A 640 27.52 -16.77 40.20
CA THR A 640 27.57 -17.90 41.14
C THR A 640 26.50 -18.92 40.73
N PRO A 641 26.80 -20.23 40.73
CA PRO A 641 25.80 -21.26 40.46
C PRO A 641 24.88 -21.37 41.67
N ALA A 642 23.67 -20.81 41.55
CA ALA A 642 22.61 -21.05 42.53
C ALA A 642 21.83 -22.31 42.13
N ALA A 643 21.49 -23.09 43.15
CA ALA A 643 20.77 -24.37 43.19
C ALA A 643 19.59 -24.49 42.20
N PRO A 644 19.15 -25.73 41.84
CA PRO A 644 18.09 -25.96 40.88
C PRO A 644 16.78 -25.37 41.42
N THR A 645 16.39 -24.19 40.93
CA THR A 645 15.00 -23.76 40.95
C THR A 645 14.28 -24.54 39.87
N GLU A 646 13.29 -25.36 40.24
CA GLU A 646 12.42 -26.04 39.28
C GLU A 646 11.77 -24.98 38.38
N ASN A 647 12.23 -24.90 37.13
CA ASN A 647 11.58 -24.06 36.14
C ASN A 647 10.31 -24.80 35.70
N MET A 648 9.19 -24.09 35.67
CA MET A 648 7.91 -24.63 35.23
C MET A 648 7.77 -24.44 33.73
N LEU A 649 7.39 -25.50 33.02
CA LEU A 649 7.15 -25.45 31.59
C LEU A 649 5.64 -25.35 31.33
N LEU A 650 5.20 -24.20 30.84
CA LEU A 650 3.82 -23.99 30.44
C LEU A 650 3.70 -24.17 28.94
N VAL A 651 2.63 -24.84 28.50
CA VAL A 651 2.36 -25.11 27.10
C VAL A 651 0.92 -24.73 26.81
N GLN A 652 0.70 -23.96 25.75
CA GLN A 652 -0.63 -23.55 25.30
C GLN A 652 -0.67 -23.55 23.78
N THR A 653 -1.78 -24.02 23.21
CA THR A 653 -1.99 -24.09 21.76
C THR A 653 -3.15 -23.22 21.33
N ILE A 654 -3.05 -22.62 20.15
CA ILE A 654 -4.13 -21.91 19.48
C ILE A 654 -4.15 -22.30 18.01
N GLN A 655 -5.35 -22.37 17.43
CA GLN A 655 -5.51 -22.54 15.99
C GLN A 655 -5.64 -21.16 15.34
N ILE A 656 -4.72 -20.82 14.44
CA ILE A 656 -4.67 -19.53 13.76
C ILE A 656 -4.87 -19.77 12.26
N THR A 657 -5.98 -19.27 11.74
CA THR A 657 -6.33 -19.38 10.32
C THR A 657 -5.84 -18.18 9.53
N ASP A 658 -5.56 -18.39 8.25
CA ASP A 658 -5.20 -17.31 7.33
C ASP A 658 -6.31 -16.27 7.19
N LYS A 659 -5.96 -14.99 7.13
CA LYS A 659 -6.87 -13.91 6.70
C LYS A 659 -7.23 -14.01 5.21
N PHE A 660 -6.39 -14.69 4.44
CA PHE A 660 -6.56 -14.92 3.00
C PHE A 660 -7.69 -15.95 2.79
N GLY A 661 -8.92 -15.48 2.60
CA GLY A 661 -10.13 -16.31 2.51
C GLY A 661 -10.26 -17.20 1.26
N PHE A 662 -9.27 -18.04 0.97
CA PHE A 662 -9.27 -18.97 -0.17
C PHE A 662 -10.51 -19.88 -0.19
N ASP A 663 -11.00 -20.31 0.98
CA ASP A 663 -12.15 -21.20 1.08
C ASP A 663 -13.52 -20.49 0.95
N LYS A 664 -13.59 -19.18 1.24
CA LYS A 664 -14.84 -18.40 1.09
C LYS A 664 -15.27 -18.26 -0.38
N GLN A 665 -14.34 -18.35 -1.33
CA GLN A 665 -14.65 -18.41 -2.77
C GLN A 665 -15.09 -19.80 -3.25
N ARG A 666 -14.65 -20.87 -2.56
CA ARG A 666 -15.01 -22.26 -2.89
C ARG A 666 -16.49 -22.56 -2.64
N ALA A 667 -17.08 -21.94 -1.62
CA ALA A 667 -18.49 -22.15 -1.26
C ALA A 667 -19.49 -21.31 -2.07
N LYS A 668 -19.04 -20.29 -2.83
CA LYS A 668 -19.91 -19.49 -3.70
C LYS A 668 -19.97 -19.98 -5.16
N ASN A 669 -19.09 -20.90 -5.56
CA ASN A 669 -18.93 -21.31 -6.96
C ASN A 669 -19.55 -22.68 -7.30
N VAL A 670 -20.80 -22.90 -6.87
CA VAL A 670 -21.70 -23.88 -7.52
C VAL A 670 -22.90 -23.14 -8.09
N THR A 671 -22.63 -22.15 -8.94
CA THR A 671 -23.44 -21.67 -10.06
C THR A 671 -22.61 -20.58 -10.73
N GLU A 672 -22.26 -20.83 -12.00
CA GLU A 672 -21.69 -19.92 -13.00
C GLU A 672 -21.09 -18.58 -12.53
N ASP A 673 -19.76 -18.47 -12.61
CA ASP A 673 -19.09 -17.29 -13.15
C ASP A 673 -17.65 -17.66 -13.55
N SER A 674 -17.45 -17.93 -14.84
CA SER A 674 -16.13 -17.94 -15.46
C SER A 674 -15.90 -16.55 -16.04
N VAL A 675 -14.90 -15.85 -15.50
CA VAL A 675 -14.41 -14.56 -15.98
C VAL A 675 -13.94 -14.71 -17.43
N TYR A 676 -14.75 -14.24 -18.37
CA TYR A 676 -14.31 -13.85 -19.70
C TYR A 676 -14.09 -12.34 -19.69
N ILE A 677 -12.85 -11.91 -19.94
CA ILE A 677 -12.59 -10.52 -20.31
C ILE A 677 -13.19 -10.33 -21.71
N ARG A 678 -14.33 -9.63 -21.77
CA ARG A 678 -14.80 -9.01 -22.99
C ARG A 678 -15.17 -7.56 -22.70
N GLU A 679 -14.62 -6.72 -23.55
CA GLU A 679 -14.65 -5.27 -23.58
C GLU A 679 -16.09 -4.70 -23.53
N THR A 680 -16.27 -3.72 -22.64
CA THR A 680 -17.30 -2.67 -22.59
C THR A 680 -18.78 -3.06 -22.74
N ASP A 681 -19.52 -3.02 -21.62
CA ASP A 681 -20.73 -2.18 -21.49
C ASP A 681 -21.18 -2.09 -20.01
N VAL A 682 -21.10 -0.88 -19.47
CA VAL A 682 -21.53 -0.55 -18.10
C VAL A 682 -23.00 -0.13 -18.12
N THR A 683 -23.89 -1.01 -17.67
CA THR A 683 -25.16 -0.60 -17.03
C THR A 683 -25.50 -1.51 -15.86
N CYS A 684 -25.13 -1.08 -14.64
CA CYS A 684 -25.45 -1.77 -13.41
C CYS A 684 -26.87 -1.42 -12.94
N VAL A 685 -27.92 -2.07 -13.49
CA VAL A 685 -29.24 -2.07 -12.86
C VAL A 685 -29.81 -3.49 -12.89
N ASN A 686 -30.01 -4.06 -11.71
CA ASN A 686 -30.67 -5.35 -11.55
C ASN A 686 -32.12 -5.21 -12.05
N ALA A 687 -32.44 -5.80 -13.20
CA ALA A 687 -33.72 -5.64 -13.89
C ALA A 687 -34.93 -6.02 -12.99
N ALA A 688 -34.73 -6.98 -12.08
CA ALA A 688 -35.73 -7.35 -11.08
C ALA A 688 -36.01 -6.22 -10.06
N GLY A 689 -34.96 -5.49 -9.65
CA GLY A 689 -35.07 -4.34 -8.75
C GLY A 689 -35.78 -3.15 -9.40
N ALA A 690 -35.48 -2.87 -10.67
CA ALA A 690 -36.15 -1.81 -11.43
C ALA A 690 -37.64 -2.11 -11.63
N MET A 691 -38.00 -3.37 -11.92
CA MET A 691 -39.40 -3.82 -12.03
C MET A 691 -40.16 -3.67 -10.71
N LEU A 692 -39.54 -4.02 -9.58
CA LEU A 692 -40.14 -3.86 -8.25
C LEU A 692 -40.32 -2.39 -7.86
N ALA A 693 -39.33 -1.54 -8.14
CA ALA A 693 -39.42 -0.11 -7.88
C ALA A 693 -40.51 0.56 -8.73
N ALA A 694 -40.61 0.20 -10.03
CA ALA A 694 -41.67 0.69 -10.92
C ALA A 694 -43.06 0.24 -10.44
N ALA A 695 -43.20 -1.01 -10.00
CA ALA A 695 -44.47 -1.52 -9.46
C ALA A 695 -44.87 -0.79 -8.16
N ALA A 696 -43.92 -0.55 -7.26
CA ALA A 696 -44.15 0.20 -6.03
C ALA A 696 -44.55 1.66 -6.31
N PHE A 697 -43.91 2.29 -7.29
CA PHE A 697 -44.24 3.65 -7.71
C PHE A 697 -45.67 3.75 -8.30
N LEU A 698 -46.07 2.80 -9.16
CA LEU A 698 -47.43 2.73 -9.69
C LEU A 698 -48.47 2.49 -8.59
N ALA A 699 -48.18 1.63 -7.61
CA ALA A 699 -49.06 1.40 -6.47
C ALA A 699 -49.24 2.69 -5.64
N ALA A 700 -48.16 3.43 -5.37
CA ALA A 700 -48.23 4.70 -4.67
C ALA A 700 -49.07 5.74 -5.42
N GLN A 701 -48.92 5.83 -6.75
CA GLN A 701 -49.74 6.71 -7.58
C GLN A 701 -51.23 6.36 -7.53
N LEU A 702 -51.58 5.07 -7.53
CA LEU A 702 -52.97 4.62 -7.39
C LEU A 702 -53.56 4.97 -6.03
N VAL A 703 -52.78 4.88 -4.94
CA VAL A 703 -53.22 5.28 -3.60
C VAL A 703 -53.46 6.79 -3.53
N VAL A 704 -52.59 7.61 -4.12
CA VAL A 704 -52.77 9.06 -4.17
C VAL A 704 -54.01 9.43 -5.00
N LEU A 705 -54.24 8.76 -6.13
CA LEU A 705 -55.46 8.96 -6.94
C LEU A 705 -56.73 8.51 -6.21
N ALA A 706 -56.67 7.41 -5.45
CA ALA A 706 -57.78 6.96 -4.61
C ALA A 706 -58.07 7.95 -3.46
N ALA A 707 -57.03 8.47 -2.81
CA ALA A 707 -57.17 9.50 -1.78
C ALA A 707 -57.73 10.81 -2.36
N TRP A 708 -57.25 11.22 -3.53
CA TRP A 708 -57.74 12.39 -4.25
C TRP A 708 -59.20 12.24 -4.64
N THR A 709 -59.60 11.12 -5.24
CA THR A 709 -60.99 10.85 -5.62
C THR A 709 -61.92 10.73 -4.41
N CYS A 710 -61.48 10.08 -3.31
CA CYS A 710 -62.22 10.08 -2.04
C CYS A 710 -62.39 11.50 -1.47
N SER A 711 -61.33 12.32 -1.49
CA SER A 711 -61.39 13.70 -1.00
C SER A 711 -62.30 14.57 -1.88
N TRP A 712 -62.27 14.35 -3.20
CA TRP A 712 -63.12 15.04 -4.16
C TRP A 712 -64.59 14.62 -4.04
N GLN A 713 -64.87 13.33 -3.83
CA GLN A 713 -66.21 12.83 -3.55
C GLN A 713 -66.74 13.36 -2.21
N ARG A 714 -65.92 13.39 -1.15
CA ARG A 714 -66.30 14.00 0.14
C ARG A 714 -66.57 15.49 0.00
N ARG A 715 -65.74 16.24 -0.75
CA ARG A 715 -65.98 17.67 -1.04
C ARG A 715 -67.26 17.87 -1.86
N ARG A 716 -67.54 17.00 -2.83
CA ARG A 716 -68.77 17.05 -3.64
C ARG A 716 -70.02 16.71 -2.82
N ALA A 717 -69.92 15.77 -1.87
CA ALA A 717 -70.98 15.46 -0.91
C ALA A 717 -71.20 16.61 0.08
N ALA A 718 -70.12 17.24 0.57
CA ALA A 718 -70.20 18.42 1.43
C ALA A 718 -70.77 19.65 0.71
N ALA A 719 -70.43 19.86 -0.57
CA ALA A 719 -70.99 20.92 -1.40
C ALA A 719 -72.50 20.73 -1.66
N LYS A 720 -72.94 19.48 -1.91
CA LYS A 720 -74.37 19.14 -2.02
C LYS A 720 -75.14 19.25 -0.70
N ALA A 721 -74.47 19.04 0.44
CA ALA A 721 -75.06 19.23 1.77
C ALA A 721 -75.14 20.71 2.19
N ALA A 722 -74.24 21.56 1.66
CA ALA A 722 -74.23 23.01 1.90
C ALA A 722 -75.27 23.78 1.06
N GLU A 723 -75.87 23.16 0.05
CA GLU A 723 -76.90 23.76 -0.84
C GLU A 723 -78.34 23.61 -0.32
N LEU A 724 -78.54 22.91 0.82
CA LEU A 724 -79.86 22.61 1.41
C LEU A 724 -80.14 23.25 2.79
N LEU A 725 -79.35 24.25 3.22
CA LEU A 725 -79.62 24.98 4.46
C LEU A 725 -79.71 26.50 4.22
N PRO A 726 -80.83 27.15 4.58
CA PRO A 726 -80.98 28.61 4.49
C PRO A 726 -80.24 29.32 5.63
N GLY A 727 -79.67 30.50 5.34
CA GLY A 727 -79.10 31.42 6.35
C GLY A 727 -80.15 31.96 7.33
N PRO A 728 -79.84 32.90 8.28
CA PRO A 728 -78.75 33.88 8.27
C PRO A 728 -78.09 34.21 9.65
N ASN A 729 -77.13 35.14 9.64
CA ASN A 729 -76.71 36.09 10.70
C ASN A 729 -76.17 35.63 12.08
N ALA A 730 -75.04 36.30 12.41
CA ALA A 730 -74.57 36.75 13.74
C ALA A 730 -73.39 36.00 14.42
N PRO A 731 -72.57 36.71 15.22
CA PRO A 731 -71.14 36.43 15.40
C PRO A 731 -70.70 36.00 16.83
N SER A 732 -69.42 35.61 16.90
CA SER A 732 -68.47 35.64 18.04
C SER A 732 -68.69 34.84 19.35
N SER A 733 -67.69 33.98 19.62
CA SER A 733 -66.94 33.77 20.88
C SER A 733 -67.63 33.34 22.18
N LEU A 734 -67.18 32.22 22.79
CA LEU A 734 -66.46 32.14 24.09
C LEU A 734 -66.60 30.79 24.83
N CYS A 735 -65.50 30.42 25.50
CA CYS A 735 -65.38 29.64 26.76
C CYS A 735 -65.76 28.15 26.72
N LYS A 736 -65.17 27.22 27.48
CA LYS A 736 -64.07 27.04 28.47
C LYS A 736 -64.07 25.50 28.69
N VAL A 737 -63.03 24.85 29.23
CA VAL A 737 -63.00 24.36 30.63
C VAL A 737 -61.72 23.52 30.83
N TYR A 738 -60.94 23.87 31.87
CA TYR A 738 -60.13 23.11 32.87
C TYR A 738 -59.36 21.81 32.52
N ASP A 739 -58.21 21.44 33.11
CA ASP A 739 -57.68 21.58 34.50
C ASP A 739 -56.11 21.55 34.49
N ALA A 740 -55.39 22.40 35.26
CA ALA A 740 -54.69 22.16 36.55
C ALA A 740 -53.44 21.23 36.47
N SER A 741 -52.26 21.47 37.07
CA SER A 741 -51.80 22.38 38.12
C SER A 741 -50.26 22.26 38.32
N PHE A 742 -49.70 23.17 39.14
CA PHE A 742 -48.41 23.14 39.88
C PHE A 742 -47.22 24.06 39.45
N SER A 743 -47.34 25.31 39.94
CA SER A 743 -46.44 26.06 40.84
C SER A 743 -45.02 26.50 40.42
N ARG A 744 -44.89 27.83 40.34
CA ARG A 744 -43.68 28.66 40.42
C ARG A 744 -43.34 29.04 41.87
N THR A 745 -42.07 29.30 42.14
CA THR A 745 -41.51 30.21 43.18
C THR A 745 -40.07 30.54 42.72
N HIS A 746 -39.43 31.70 42.90
CA HIS A 746 -39.60 32.94 43.67
C HIS A 746 -38.66 33.96 42.96
N GLN A 747 -39.12 35.14 42.52
CA GLN A 747 -39.00 36.46 43.16
C GLN A 747 -37.61 37.15 43.09
N ARG A 748 -37.67 38.40 42.59
CA ARG A 748 -36.65 39.44 42.42
C ARG A 748 -35.84 39.78 43.68
N HIS A 749 -34.64 40.34 43.50
CA HIS A 749 -34.31 41.70 43.93
C HIS A 749 -33.01 42.20 43.24
N PHE A 750 -33.00 43.50 42.94
CA PHE A 750 -31.89 44.45 42.66
C PHE A 750 -30.58 43.96 42.03
#